data_AF-A0A9J7MJF7-F1
#
_entry.id   AF-A0A9J7MJF7-F1
#
_cell.length_a   1.000
_cell.length_b   1.000
_cell.length_c   1.000
_cell.angle_alpha   90.00
_cell.angle_beta   90.00
_cell.angle_gamma   90.00
#
_symmetry.space_group_name_H-M   'P 1'
#
loop_
_entity.id
_entity.type
_entity.pdbx_description
1 polymer ?
#
loop_
_entity_poly.entity_id
_entity_poly.type
_entity_poly.pdbx_seq_one_letter_code
_entity_poly.pdbx_strand_id
1 'polypeptide(L)'
;MDDMKATLLSRQVVVAAVATVAAVGAGMAYMRWRRPRREYVPVGHVSKIYVHPVKACRGLEVKEAQVTKLGVRSGGVMDRDLIILDETGRFVTARTEPRIVLISPQCIGDGLVRLEAPGMDPYTLPKPDPRGEVMDISMKDGMVGHALDCGTQAGQWLDKFFGKQGYRMVMAKPGGQKRYPVKSKRYREVARADDKVGFQDYTPLNMASATSLEDLNSRLPSPVDMRVFRPNIVVHGSNPYQEDDWNYIRIGQVELRRMLPCNRCKVTMVDPETAAKDEEEPLNTLRSYRLPKEEMHKALFGQSPLFGVTLGVEHEGDIHVGDSIYACAYKMEGLKTALESRQVVAAALATAAVVTTGAAYLTWRRYRRQYVPVGHVSKIYVHPVKSCRGLEVGEAEVTKQGLRLEGVMDRHLLVLDEKDHFVTARTEPSMILITPRCIGDGQVRLEAPGMDPLNVPKPNTDGRVIDVTIWDIEGEAMDCGPDAADWLEKYFEKPGFKLVMSTPGLKKRCPVNHKRYKGIATKNDKVGFQEYVAMHLMTESSLDDLNSRMDNPVAMRVFRPNVVVSGSDPFQEDGWQYVRIGEAEFRKMHPCNRCLITTVNPETGVKEGQEPLSTLRSYRLPENENQKKLFGQTPLFGLMCGVEQEGSIHIGDTVYASGKAVGRMDGLKATLQSKEVLITVLTTTAVISAGIAYFQWRQRKRHYVPVGHVAKIYMYPVKCCRGLELEEALLTEQGVQSEGVMDRHLVILYKDRFLDSRTDPRIVLISPQCVGDGQVRLEAPGMDPLTLSGPTGDVIDVSIWDINGNAVDCGPEAAAWLEKFFGKPGYKLVMSTPGSKKRHTTEHWRYKRFARPDDKVGFQDQTALMLTSEASLDNLNNKLATPVAMRNFRPNIVVAGCEAFQEDDWLHVRIGQVDIRTVLPCNRCLVTTINPETGVKDKAMEPLKTLKSYRLSTKEKYKGLFAQTPLFGLKCGVDREGVVRVGDTVYACA
;
A
#
# COMPACT_ATOMS: atom_id res chain seq x y z
N MET A 1 11.69 44.29 -0.62
CA MET A 1 11.75 43.24 -1.67
C MET A 1 12.12 41.87 -1.09
N ASP A 2 12.92 41.82 -0.03
CA ASP A 2 13.22 40.58 0.72
C ASP A 2 12.02 39.98 1.45
N ASP A 3 11.09 40.78 1.95
CA ASP A 3 9.86 40.28 2.56
C ASP A 3 8.93 39.58 1.55
N MET A 4 8.94 40.07 0.30
CA MET A 4 8.18 39.47 -0.80
C MET A 4 8.82 38.17 -1.29
N LYS A 5 10.17 38.06 -1.23
CA LYS A 5 10.91 36.82 -1.50
C LYS A 5 10.79 35.80 -0.37
N ALA A 6 10.75 36.23 0.90
CA ALA A 6 10.47 35.38 2.06
C ALA A 6 9.04 34.83 2.01
N THR A 7 8.07 35.65 1.56
CA THR A 7 6.69 35.23 1.34
C THR A 7 6.54 34.34 0.10
N LEU A 8 7.36 34.53 -0.93
CA LEU A 8 7.43 33.61 -2.08
C LEU A 8 8.08 32.27 -1.69
N LEU A 9 9.10 32.28 -0.82
CA LEU A 9 9.76 31.06 -0.33
C LEU A 9 8.87 30.30 0.66
N SER A 10 8.12 31.00 1.52
CA SER A 10 7.09 30.39 2.36
C SER A 10 5.97 29.82 1.50
N ARG A 11 5.58 30.51 0.42
CA ARG A 11 4.69 29.96 -0.61
C ARG A 11 5.30 28.77 -1.33
N GLN A 12 6.59 28.72 -1.62
CA GLN A 12 7.23 27.57 -2.28
C GLN A 12 7.40 26.37 -1.33
N VAL A 13 7.63 26.60 -0.04
CA VAL A 13 7.63 25.56 1.00
C VAL A 13 6.21 25.08 1.26
N VAL A 14 5.23 25.97 1.30
CA VAL A 14 3.80 25.61 1.34
C VAL A 14 3.41 24.91 0.03
N VAL A 15 3.92 25.30 -1.13
CA VAL A 15 3.67 24.62 -2.42
C VAL A 15 4.38 23.28 -2.47
N ALA A 16 5.56 23.10 -1.86
CA ALA A 16 6.24 21.81 -1.76
C ALA A 16 5.55 20.90 -0.73
N ALA A 17 5.06 21.44 0.38
CA ALA A 17 4.24 20.73 1.35
C ALA A 17 2.87 20.39 0.78
N VAL A 18 2.24 21.30 0.04
CA VAL A 18 0.99 21.11 -0.72
C VAL A 18 1.24 20.17 -1.89
N ALA A 19 2.40 20.18 -2.55
CA ALA A 19 2.75 19.23 -3.61
C ALA A 19 3.07 17.86 -3.02
N THR A 20 3.59 17.78 -1.80
CA THR A 20 3.78 16.51 -1.08
C THR A 20 2.44 15.99 -0.58
N VAL A 21 1.57 16.84 -0.02
CA VAL A 21 0.18 16.52 0.35
C VAL A 21 -0.67 16.24 -0.90
N ALA A 22 -0.37 16.83 -2.05
CA ALA A 22 -1.01 16.59 -3.32
C ALA A 22 -0.37 15.44 -4.08
N ALA A 23 0.86 15.00 -3.79
CA ALA A 23 1.48 13.80 -4.32
C ALA A 23 1.13 12.58 -3.47
N VAL A 24 1.00 12.75 -2.16
CA VAL A 24 0.37 11.81 -1.23
C VAL A 24 -1.13 11.80 -1.46
N GLY A 25 -1.74 12.96 -1.74
CA GLY A 25 -3.14 13.12 -2.11
C GLY A 25 -3.44 12.59 -3.50
N ALA A 26 -2.54 12.77 -4.47
CA ALA A 26 -2.59 12.18 -5.80
C ALA A 26 -2.14 10.72 -5.77
N GLY A 27 -1.33 10.28 -4.81
CA GLY A 27 -0.96 8.90 -4.58
C GLY A 27 -2.10 8.14 -3.90
N MET A 28 -2.78 8.77 -2.95
CA MET A 28 -4.05 8.32 -2.38
C MET A 28 -5.16 8.41 -3.41
N ALA A 29 -5.21 9.45 -4.25
CA ALA A 29 -6.17 9.56 -5.34
C ALA A 29 -5.83 8.59 -6.47
N TYR A 30 -4.55 8.28 -6.72
CA TYR A 30 -4.07 7.26 -7.66
C TYR A 30 -4.34 5.86 -7.11
N MET A 31 -4.25 5.63 -5.81
CA MET A 31 -4.74 4.41 -5.15
C MET A 31 -6.28 4.35 -5.11
N ARG A 32 -6.95 5.52 -5.08
CA ARG A 32 -8.41 5.67 -5.20
C ARG A 32 -8.88 5.63 -6.66
N TRP A 33 -8.00 5.82 -7.64
CA TRP A 33 -8.21 5.85 -9.09
C TRP A 33 -7.84 4.49 -9.72
N ARG A 34 -6.71 3.90 -9.33
CA ARG A 34 -6.48 2.45 -9.25
C ARG A 34 -7.29 1.85 -8.10
N ARG A 35 -8.61 2.11 -8.08
CA ARG A 35 -9.49 1.07 -7.51
C ARG A 35 -9.09 -0.22 -8.22
N PRO A 36 -8.89 -1.35 -7.50
CA PRO A 36 -8.78 -2.62 -8.19
C PRO A 36 -9.94 -2.67 -9.17
N ARG A 37 -9.64 -2.89 -10.46
CA ARG A 37 -10.69 -3.07 -11.48
C ARG A 37 -11.66 -4.05 -10.85
N ARG A 38 -12.93 -3.65 -10.71
CA ARG A 38 -13.97 -4.54 -10.20
C ARG A 38 -14.01 -5.70 -11.16
N GLU A 39 -13.39 -6.80 -10.78
CA GLU A 39 -13.42 -8.02 -11.56
C GLU A 39 -14.79 -8.63 -11.32
N TYR A 40 -15.64 -8.46 -12.31
CA TYR A 40 -17.00 -8.93 -12.31
C TYR A 40 -16.98 -10.34 -12.89
N VAL A 41 -17.23 -11.33 -12.03
CA VAL A 41 -17.36 -12.73 -12.46
C VAL A 41 -18.83 -13.05 -12.70
N PRO A 42 -19.17 -13.86 -13.71
CA PRO A 42 -20.53 -14.29 -13.93
C PRO A 42 -20.98 -15.14 -12.73
N VAL A 43 -22.15 -14.81 -12.17
CA VAL A 43 -22.71 -15.52 -10.99
C VAL A 43 -24.11 -16.06 -11.22
N GLY A 44 -24.71 -15.83 -12.40
CA GLY A 44 -26.04 -16.32 -12.73
C GLY A 44 -26.76 -15.41 -13.73
N HIS A 45 -28.08 -15.42 -13.70
CA HIS A 45 -28.95 -14.51 -14.46
C HIS A 45 -30.14 -14.02 -13.63
N VAL A 46 -30.76 -12.92 -14.05
CA VAL A 46 -32.03 -12.42 -13.49
C VAL A 46 -33.14 -13.39 -13.88
N SER A 47 -33.83 -13.98 -12.90
CA SER A 47 -34.93 -14.92 -13.14
C SER A 47 -36.31 -14.26 -13.01
N LYS A 48 -36.47 -13.29 -12.10
CA LYS A 48 -37.73 -12.53 -11.95
C LYS A 48 -37.48 -11.09 -11.52
N ILE A 49 -38.39 -10.19 -11.90
CA ILE A 49 -38.41 -8.79 -11.46
C ILE A 49 -39.78 -8.48 -10.87
N TYR A 50 -39.81 -7.84 -9.70
CA TYR A 50 -41.02 -7.41 -9.01
C TYR A 50 -41.02 -5.90 -8.74
N VAL A 51 -42.13 -5.26 -9.10
CA VAL A 51 -42.48 -3.91 -8.68
C VAL A 51 -43.61 -4.00 -7.66
N HIS A 52 -43.57 -3.21 -6.59
CA HIS A 52 -44.66 -3.20 -5.61
C HIS A 52 -45.24 -1.79 -5.51
N PRO A 53 -46.18 -1.40 -6.40
CA PRO A 53 -46.72 -0.04 -6.46
C PRO A 53 -47.27 0.45 -5.12
N VAL A 54 -48.03 -0.40 -4.44
CA VAL A 54 -48.63 -0.10 -3.13
C VAL A 54 -47.86 -0.85 -2.04
N LYS A 55 -47.44 -0.14 -0.99
CA LYS A 55 -46.78 -0.72 0.17
C LYS A 55 -47.68 -1.80 0.80
N ALA A 56 -47.07 -2.94 1.15
CA ALA A 56 -47.71 -4.13 1.73
C ALA A 56 -48.64 -4.95 0.80
N CYS A 57 -49.14 -4.41 -0.32
CA CYS A 57 -49.93 -5.17 -1.31
C CYS A 57 -49.08 -6.17 -2.13
N ARG A 58 -49.74 -6.96 -2.98
CA ARG A 58 -49.11 -7.94 -3.89
C ARG A 58 -48.05 -7.27 -4.78
N GLY A 59 -46.98 -8.00 -5.09
CA GLY A 59 -45.97 -7.56 -6.06
C GLY A 59 -46.40 -7.90 -7.48
N LEU A 60 -46.18 -6.97 -8.40
CA LEU A 60 -46.37 -7.15 -9.84
C LEU A 60 -45.09 -7.74 -10.45
N GLU A 61 -45.18 -8.95 -10.99
CA GLU A 61 -44.09 -9.58 -11.75
C GLU A 61 -44.03 -8.96 -13.14
N VAL A 62 -42.85 -8.46 -13.55
CA VAL A 62 -42.64 -7.79 -14.84
C VAL A 62 -41.46 -8.43 -15.57
N LYS A 63 -41.47 -8.35 -16.91
CA LYS A 63 -40.35 -8.86 -17.75
C LYS A 63 -39.16 -7.89 -17.78
N GLU A 64 -39.43 -6.61 -17.55
CA GLU A 64 -38.44 -5.54 -17.55
C GLU A 64 -38.83 -4.45 -16.55
N ALA A 65 -37.83 -3.76 -16.01
CA ALA A 65 -38.04 -2.58 -15.18
C ALA A 65 -36.85 -1.63 -15.26
N GLN A 66 -37.13 -0.34 -15.11
CA GLN A 66 -36.10 0.68 -14.96
C GLN A 66 -35.66 0.75 -13.49
N VAL A 67 -34.37 0.60 -13.24
CA VAL A 67 -33.74 0.79 -11.94
C VAL A 67 -33.36 2.26 -11.78
N THR A 68 -33.94 2.92 -10.76
CA THR A 68 -33.67 4.32 -10.40
C THR A 68 -33.06 4.42 -9.00
N LYS A 69 -32.52 5.58 -8.62
CA LYS A 69 -32.05 5.87 -7.25
C LYS A 69 -33.14 5.72 -6.18
N LEU A 70 -34.42 5.71 -6.55
CA LEU A 70 -35.56 5.52 -5.64
C LEU A 70 -36.08 4.08 -5.59
N GLY A 71 -35.61 3.19 -6.47
CA GLY A 71 -36.08 1.81 -6.62
C GLY A 71 -36.43 1.46 -8.07
N VAL A 72 -37.10 0.32 -8.27
CA VAL A 72 -37.56 -0.09 -9.61
C VAL A 72 -38.81 0.68 -10.05
N ARG A 73 -38.93 0.92 -11.35
CA ARG A 73 -40.05 1.59 -12.01
C ARG A 73 -40.55 0.75 -13.18
N SER A 74 -41.86 0.62 -13.32
CA SER A 74 -42.49 0.00 -14.49
C SER A 74 -43.81 0.69 -14.81
N GLY A 75 -44.13 0.85 -16.10
CA GLY A 75 -45.36 1.52 -16.55
C GLY A 75 -45.53 2.95 -16.04
N GLY A 76 -44.43 3.65 -15.73
CA GLY A 76 -44.44 4.99 -15.14
C GLY A 76 -44.59 5.04 -13.62
N VAL A 77 -44.87 3.90 -12.96
CA VAL A 77 -45.13 3.77 -11.52
C VAL A 77 -43.88 3.36 -10.77
N MET A 78 -43.59 4.06 -9.67
CA MET A 78 -42.45 3.73 -8.80
C MET A 78 -42.78 2.63 -7.79
N ASP A 79 -41.76 1.87 -7.40
CA ASP A 79 -41.83 0.92 -6.30
C ASP A 79 -42.18 1.61 -4.96
N ARG A 80 -43.24 1.14 -4.31
CA ARG A 80 -43.83 1.67 -3.07
C ARG A 80 -44.09 3.18 -3.13
N ASP A 81 -44.71 3.62 -4.21
CA ASP A 81 -45.15 5.02 -4.39
C ASP A 81 -46.47 5.33 -3.68
N LEU A 82 -47.27 4.28 -3.43
CA LEU A 82 -48.55 4.36 -2.75
C LEU A 82 -48.50 3.68 -1.37
N ILE A 83 -49.26 4.20 -0.42
CA ILE A 83 -49.42 3.63 0.92
C ILE A 83 -50.88 3.76 1.37
N ILE A 84 -51.36 2.75 2.09
CA ILE A 84 -52.69 2.73 2.69
C ILE A 84 -52.55 3.16 4.15
N LEU A 85 -53.37 4.10 4.59
CA LEU A 85 -53.47 4.56 5.97
C LEU A 85 -54.79 4.07 6.59
N ASP A 86 -54.76 3.71 7.87
CA ASP A 86 -55.94 3.43 8.67
C ASP A 86 -56.61 4.71 9.19
N GLU A 87 -57.70 4.56 9.95
CA GLU A 87 -58.48 5.67 10.51
C GLU A 87 -57.67 6.54 11.49
N THR A 88 -56.55 6.03 11.99
CA THR A 88 -55.62 6.75 12.88
C THR A 88 -54.51 7.48 12.12
N GLY A 89 -54.49 7.36 10.79
CA GLY A 89 -53.44 7.91 9.92
C GLY A 89 -52.15 7.09 9.91
N ARG A 90 -52.15 5.86 10.44
CA ARG A 90 -50.98 4.98 10.42
C ARG A 90 -51.01 4.09 9.20
N PHE A 91 -49.83 3.81 8.64
CA PHE A 91 -49.78 2.95 7.47
C PHE A 91 -50.09 1.48 7.78
N VAL A 92 -50.96 0.90 6.96
CA VAL A 92 -51.39 -0.49 7.06
C VAL A 92 -50.29 -1.42 6.59
N THR A 93 -50.10 -2.53 7.30
CA THR A 93 -49.15 -3.58 6.89
C THR A 93 -49.82 -4.94 6.94
N ALA A 94 -49.26 -5.93 6.24
CA ALA A 94 -49.75 -7.31 6.33
C ALA A 94 -49.71 -7.90 7.76
N ARG A 95 -49.03 -7.25 8.72
CA ARG A 95 -49.07 -7.65 10.14
C ARG A 95 -50.37 -7.26 10.83
N THR A 96 -50.92 -6.10 10.48
CA THR A 96 -52.13 -5.53 11.08
C THR A 96 -53.38 -5.95 10.30
N GLU A 97 -53.27 -6.02 8.97
CA GLU A 97 -54.36 -6.43 8.09
C GLU A 97 -53.79 -7.36 7.00
N PRO A 98 -53.77 -8.69 7.23
CA PRO A 98 -53.20 -9.66 6.29
C PRO A 98 -53.84 -9.61 4.90
N ARG A 99 -55.15 -9.31 4.81
CA ARG A 99 -55.90 -9.27 3.53
C ARG A 99 -55.35 -8.25 2.54
N ILE A 100 -54.54 -7.28 2.99
CA ILE A 100 -53.86 -6.31 2.13
C ILE A 100 -53.01 -6.96 1.04
N VAL A 101 -52.48 -8.18 1.26
CA VAL A 101 -51.67 -8.89 0.26
C VAL A 101 -52.49 -9.40 -0.93
N LEU A 102 -53.81 -9.49 -0.80
CA LEU A 102 -54.73 -9.91 -1.86
C LEU A 102 -55.07 -8.77 -2.83
N ILE A 103 -54.79 -7.52 -2.44
CA ILE A 103 -54.89 -6.38 -3.35
C ILE A 103 -53.74 -6.50 -4.35
N SER A 104 -54.08 -6.63 -5.63
CA SER A 104 -53.17 -6.75 -6.76
C SER A 104 -53.15 -5.47 -7.57
N PRO A 105 -52.11 -4.62 -7.44
CA PRO A 105 -51.95 -3.43 -8.26
C PRO A 105 -51.42 -3.81 -9.65
N GLN A 106 -52.06 -3.29 -10.69
CA GLN A 106 -51.64 -3.36 -12.09
C GLN A 106 -51.15 -1.99 -12.56
N CYS A 107 -50.02 -1.93 -13.24
CA CYS A 107 -49.51 -0.71 -13.88
C CYS A 107 -50.06 -0.62 -15.30
N ILE A 108 -51.05 0.24 -15.54
CA ILE A 108 -51.79 0.31 -16.81
C ILE A 108 -51.29 1.39 -17.79
N GLY A 109 -50.07 1.91 -17.58
CA GLY A 109 -49.48 2.99 -18.36
C GLY A 109 -49.69 4.38 -17.75
N ASP A 110 -48.92 5.35 -18.23
CA ASP A 110 -48.95 6.75 -17.78
C ASP A 110 -48.82 6.98 -16.27
N GLY A 111 -48.25 6.05 -15.51
CA GLY A 111 -48.15 6.15 -14.05
C GLY A 111 -49.49 5.94 -13.32
N LEU A 112 -50.49 5.35 -13.97
CA LEU A 112 -51.76 4.95 -13.35
C LEU A 112 -51.68 3.53 -12.77
N VAL A 113 -52.39 3.33 -11.65
CA VAL A 113 -52.45 2.05 -10.94
C VAL A 113 -53.90 1.59 -10.86
N ARG A 114 -54.19 0.40 -11.40
CA ARG A 114 -55.49 -0.28 -11.25
C ARG A 114 -55.40 -1.30 -10.14
N LEU A 115 -56.29 -1.22 -9.15
CA LEU A 115 -56.39 -2.15 -8.05
C LEU A 115 -57.40 -3.25 -8.38
N GLU A 116 -57.01 -4.49 -8.18
CA GLU A 116 -57.88 -5.66 -8.28
C GLU A 116 -57.81 -6.44 -6.96
N ALA A 117 -58.94 -6.95 -6.49
CA ALA A 117 -58.99 -7.80 -5.31
C ALA A 117 -60.18 -8.77 -5.39
N PRO A 118 -60.11 -9.95 -4.72
CA PRO A 118 -61.21 -10.91 -4.73
C PRO A 118 -62.55 -10.29 -4.28
N GLY A 119 -63.59 -10.45 -5.10
CA GLY A 119 -64.94 -9.94 -4.81
C GLY A 119 -65.12 -8.43 -4.95
N MET A 120 -64.15 -7.72 -5.53
CA MET A 120 -64.18 -6.26 -5.73
C MET A 120 -64.18 -5.91 -7.21
N ASP A 121 -64.94 -4.88 -7.59
CA ASP A 121 -64.82 -4.28 -8.91
C ASP A 121 -63.44 -3.62 -9.05
N PRO A 122 -62.72 -3.82 -10.18
CA PRO A 122 -61.43 -3.20 -10.39
C PRO A 122 -61.52 -1.66 -10.33
N TYR A 123 -60.57 -1.03 -9.62
CA TYR A 123 -60.58 0.40 -9.40
C TYR A 123 -59.29 1.07 -9.88
N THR A 124 -59.41 2.00 -10.83
CA THR A 124 -58.25 2.79 -11.30
C THR A 124 -58.08 4.02 -10.43
N LEU A 125 -56.91 4.13 -9.79
CA LEU A 125 -56.58 5.27 -8.94
C LEU A 125 -56.37 6.52 -9.80
N PRO A 126 -57.08 7.64 -9.50
CA PRO A 126 -56.76 8.92 -10.10
C PRO A 126 -55.41 9.43 -9.58
N LYS A 127 -54.69 10.18 -10.43
CA LYS A 127 -53.52 10.93 -9.94
C LYS A 127 -54.01 12.07 -9.04
N PRO A 128 -53.47 12.21 -7.82
CA PRO A 128 -53.84 13.34 -6.96
C PRO A 128 -53.37 14.66 -7.56
N ASP A 129 -54.10 15.76 -7.31
CA ASP A 129 -53.67 17.11 -7.73
C ASP A 129 -52.30 17.40 -7.09
N PRO A 130 -51.24 17.69 -7.87
CA PRO A 130 -49.92 18.03 -7.34
C PRO A 130 -49.90 19.22 -6.37
N ARG A 131 -50.94 20.06 -6.37
CA ARG A 131 -51.15 21.21 -5.46
C ARG A 131 -52.03 20.88 -4.25
N GLY A 132 -52.47 19.63 -4.13
CA GLY A 132 -53.27 19.16 -2.99
C GLY A 132 -52.53 19.30 -1.67
N GLU A 133 -53.29 19.21 -0.57
CA GLU A 133 -52.73 19.26 0.79
C GLU A 133 -51.73 18.12 1.00
N VAL A 134 -50.54 18.47 1.49
CA VAL A 134 -49.46 17.53 1.73
C VAL A 134 -49.58 16.94 3.11
N MET A 135 -49.63 15.62 3.18
CA MET A 135 -49.67 14.86 4.43
C MET A 135 -48.27 14.36 4.80
N ASP A 136 -47.89 14.55 6.06
CA ASP A 136 -46.66 14.01 6.63
C ASP A 136 -46.91 12.61 7.19
N ILE A 137 -46.27 11.62 6.57
CA ILE A 137 -46.39 10.21 6.94
C ILE A 137 -45.16 9.82 7.74
N SER A 138 -45.36 9.48 9.01
CA SER A 138 -44.30 8.98 9.89
C SER A 138 -43.88 7.57 9.48
N MET A 139 -42.60 7.39 9.20
CA MET A 139 -42.00 6.13 8.78
C MET A 139 -40.98 5.65 9.83
N LYS A 140 -40.37 4.48 9.56
CA LYS A 140 -39.36 3.89 10.46
C LYS A 140 -38.20 4.85 10.75
N ASP A 141 -37.60 4.69 11.92
CA ASP A 141 -36.47 5.48 12.45
C ASP A 141 -36.71 7.00 12.48
N GLY A 142 -37.97 7.44 12.58
CA GLY A 142 -38.33 8.86 12.64
C GLY A 142 -38.23 9.59 11.31
N MET A 143 -38.08 8.86 10.19
CA MET A 143 -38.11 9.46 8.85
C MET A 143 -39.54 9.87 8.49
N VAL A 144 -39.71 11.02 7.85
CA VAL A 144 -41.03 11.52 7.38
C VAL A 144 -41.09 11.46 5.86
N GLY A 145 -42.17 10.91 5.31
CA GLY A 145 -42.49 10.96 3.89
C GLY A 145 -43.66 11.89 3.62
N HIS A 146 -43.68 12.54 2.46
CA HIS A 146 -44.73 13.49 2.08
C HIS A 146 -45.66 12.84 1.05
N ALA A 147 -46.97 12.88 1.30
CA ALA A 147 -47.96 12.24 0.46
C ALA A 147 -49.12 13.18 0.10
N LEU A 148 -49.84 12.84 -0.96
CA LEU A 148 -51.08 13.46 -1.40
C LEU A 148 -52.20 12.43 -1.36
N ASP A 149 -53.40 12.85 -0.95
CA ASP A 149 -54.57 11.97 -0.88
C ASP A 149 -55.11 11.59 -2.27
N CYS A 150 -55.37 10.30 -2.50
CA CYS A 150 -55.86 9.77 -3.78
C CYS A 150 -57.40 9.92 -3.97
N GLY A 151 -58.07 10.65 -3.09
CA GLY A 151 -59.51 10.91 -3.13
C GLY A 151 -60.32 9.96 -2.25
N THR A 152 -61.52 10.42 -1.89
CA THR A 152 -62.46 9.69 -1.02
C THR A 152 -62.92 8.36 -1.61
N GLN A 153 -63.02 8.25 -2.94
CA GLN A 153 -63.40 7.01 -3.63
C GLN A 153 -62.37 5.89 -3.42
N ALA A 154 -61.08 6.22 -3.36
CA ALA A 154 -60.04 5.24 -3.06
C ALA A 154 -60.18 4.71 -1.62
N GLY A 155 -60.50 5.59 -0.66
CA GLY A 155 -60.84 5.21 0.71
C GLY A 155 -62.08 4.32 0.79
N GLN A 156 -63.17 4.69 0.11
CA GLN A 156 -64.40 3.89 0.07
C GLN A 156 -64.18 2.49 -0.53
N TRP A 157 -63.34 2.38 -1.55
CA TRP A 157 -63.00 1.08 -2.13
C TRP A 157 -62.24 0.21 -1.11
N LEU A 158 -61.29 0.79 -0.38
CA LEU A 158 -60.56 0.09 0.69
C LEU A 158 -61.48 -0.27 1.86
N ASP A 159 -62.40 0.63 2.24
CA ASP A 159 -63.35 0.41 3.33
C ASP A 159 -64.28 -0.76 3.03
N LYS A 160 -64.77 -0.83 1.78
CA LYS A 160 -65.55 -1.97 1.29
C LYS A 160 -64.72 -3.26 1.29
N PHE A 161 -63.46 -3.22 0.85
CA PHE A 161 -62.61 -4.41 0.83
C PHE A 161 -62.30 -4.94 2.24
N PHE A 162 -61.88 -4.07 3.16
CA PHE A 162 -61.53 -4.45 4.52
C PHE A 162 -62.75 -4.63 5.44
N GLY A 163 -63.92 -4.14 5.04
CA GLY A 163 -65.16 -4.21 5.84
C GLY A 163 -65.15 -3.28 7.05
N LYS A 164 -64.34 -2.21 7.03
CA LYS A 164 -64.21 -1.19 8.09
C LYS A 164 -64.05 0.18 7.45
N GLN A 165 -64.57 1.23 8.08
CA GLN A 165 -64.49 2.59 7.57
C GLN A 165 -63.21 3.30 8.01
N GLY A 166 -62.75 4.26 7.22
CA GLY A 166 -61.70 5.21 7.61
C GLY A 166 -60.33 4.97 6.98
N TYR A 167 -60.22 4.06 6.02
CA TYR A 167 -58.99 3.88 5.26
C TYR A 167 -58.78 5.00 4.24
N ARG A 168 -57.53 5.38 4.02
CA ARG A 168 -57.12 6.34 2.99
C ARG A 168 -56.01 5.76 2.15
N MET A 169 -56.02 6.05 0.85
CA MET A 169 -54.87 5.80 -0.01
C MET A 169 -54.16 7.12 -0.30
N VAL A 170 -52.85 7.14 -0.12
CA VAL A 170 -52.05 8.32 -0.40
C VAL A 170 -50.87 7.95 -1.30
N MET A 171 -50.53 8.85 -2.22
CA MET A 171 -49.43 8.72 -3.18
C MET A 171 -48.29 9.66 -2.78
N ALA A 172 -47.04 9.26 -3.03
CA ALA A 172 -45.90 10.12 -2.75
C ALA A 172 -46.01 11.45 -3.51
N LYS A 173 -45.68 12.56 -2.85
CA LYS A 173 -45.66 13.86 -3.50
C LYS A 173 -44.54 13.89 -4.56
N PRO A 174 -44.84 14.18 -5.83
CA PRO A 174 -43.81 14.33 -6.87
C PRO A 174 -42.74 15.35 -6.47
N GLY A 175 -41.46 14.97 -6.56
CA GLY A 175 -40.31 15.81 -6.17
C GLY A 175 -40.16 16.09 -4.66
N GLY A 176 -41.14 15.69 -3.84
CA GLY A 176 -41.16 15.92 -2.39
C GLY A 176 -40.46 14.84 -1.58
N GLN A 177 -40.26 13.64 -2.12
CA GLN A 177 -39.73 12.51 -1.37
C GLN A 177 -38.21 12.61 -1.19
N LYS A 178 -37.80 12.98 0.03
CA LYS A 178 -36.39 13.20 0.43
C LYS A 178 -36.04 12.39 1.68
N ARG A 179 -36.36 11.10 1.67
CA ARG A 179 -35.90 10.19 2.74
C ARG A 179 -34.55 9.60 2.34
N TYR A 180 -33.57 9.74 3.24
CA TYR A 180 -32.19 9.34 3.00
C TYR A 180 -31.80 8.27 4.01
N PRO A 181 -31.38 7.07 3.57
CA PRO A 181 -30.97 5.99 4.47
C PRO A 181 -29.80 6.37 5.39
N VAL A 182 -29.00 7.38 5.03
CA VAL A 182 -27.94 7.93 5.89
C VAL A 182 -28.46 8.50 7.22
N LYS A 183 -29.74 8.90 7.28
CA LYS A 183 -30.39 9.38 8.52
C LYS A 183 -30.91 8.25 9.40
N SER A 184 -30.98 7.02 8.89
CA SER A 184 -31.38 5.86 9.69
C SER A 184 -30.25 5.45 10.62
N LYS A 185 -30.58 5.17 11.89
CA LYS A 185 -29.62 4.60 12.85
C LYS A 185 -29.01 3.29 12.35
N ARG A 186 -29.76 2.56 11.51
CA ARG A 186 -29.40 1.24 11.00
C ARG A 186 -28.52 1.28 9.76
N TYR A 187 -28.69 2.29 8.90
CA TYR A 187 -28.01 2.37 7.61
C TYR A 187 -26.99 3.51 7.51
N ARG A 188 -26.86 4.38 8.51
CA ARG A 188 -25.93 5.54 8.50
C ARG A 188 -24.48 5.19 8.15
N GLU A 189 -24.02 3.99 8.51
CA GLU A 189 -22.61 3.56 8.33
C GLU A 189 -22.34 2.98 6.93
N VAL A 190 -23.40 2.56 6.23
CA VAL A 190 -23.30 1.90 4.91
C VAL A 190 -23.97 2.69 3.77
N ALA A 191 -24.86 3.63 4.10
CA ALA A 191 -25.54 4.47 3.13
C ALA A 191 -24.66 5.64 2.70
N ARG A 192 -24.82 6.06 1.45
CA ARG A 192 -24.24 7.28 0.92
C ARG A 192 -25.22 8.44 1.05
N ALA A 193 -24.68 9.66 0.96
CA ALA A 193 -25.47 10.87 1.07
C ALA A 193 -26.51 11.01 -0.06
N ASP A 194 -26.27 10.42 -1.23
CA ASP A 194 -27.14 10.46 -2.40
C ASP A 194 -28.13 9.28 -2.48
N ASP A 195 -28.05 8.30 -1.57
CA ASP A 195 -29.01 7.21 -1.52
C ASP A 195 -30.39 7.76 -1.07
N LYS A 196 -31.44 7.39 -1.80
CA LYS A 196 -32.81 7.86 -1.54
C LYS A 196 -33.78 6.69 -1.47
N VAL A 197 -34.87 6.88 -0.75
CA VAL A 197 -35.97 5.91 -0.68
C VAL A 197 -37.32 6.60 -0.71
N GLY A 198 -38.26 5.97 -1.41
CA GLY A 198 -39.69 6.29 -1.39
C GLY A 198 -40.37 5.79 -0.10
N PHE A 199 -41.54 5.13 -0.17
CA PHE A 199 -42.15 4.51 1.02
C PHE A 199 -41.65 3.09 1.33
N GLN A 200 -40.52 2.66 0.73
CA GLN A 200 -39.80 1.46 1.17
C GLN A 200 -39.39 1.57 2.65
N ASP A 201 -39.02 0.46 3.26
CA ASP A 201 -38.63 0.50 4.68
C ASP A 201 -37.31 1.26 4.89
N TYR A 202 -36.26 0.88 4.15
CA TYR A 202 -34.90 1.41 4.39
C TYR A 202 -34.03 1.59 3.15
N THR A 203 -34.20 0.80 2.09
CA THR A 203 -33.34 0.81 0.90
C THR A 203 -34.15 0.81 -0.39
N PRO A 204 -33.61 1.32 -1.52
CA PRO A 204 -34.36 1.42 -2.77
C PRO A 204 -34.63 0.06 -3.41
N LEU A 205 -33.75 -0.93 -3.19
CA LEU A 205 -33.86 -2.26 -3.78
C LEU A 205 -33.61 -3.37 -2.76
N ASN A 206 -34.20 -4.52 -3.03
CA ASN A 206 -33.95 -5.80 -2.38
C ASN A 206 -33.74 -6.89 -3.43
N MET A 207 -32.78 -7.79 -3.22
CA MET A 207 -32.47 -8.92 -4.09
C MET A 207 -32.41 -10.22 -3.29
N ALA A 208 -32.86 -11.32 -3.87
CA ALA A 208 -32.70 -12.67 -3.32
C ALA A 208 -32.43 -13.68 -4.43
N SER A 209 -31.75 -14.79 -4.15
CA SER A 209 -31.61 -15.86 -5.14
C SER A 209 -32.73 -16.90 -5.04
N ALA A 210 -33.11 -17.45 -6.18
CA ALA A 210 -34.04 -18.57 -6.27
C ALA A 210 -33.45 -19.82 -5.59
N THR A 211 -32.14 -20.03 -5.70
CA THR A 211 -31.44 -21.13 -5.02
C THR A 211 -31.43 -20.95 -3.50
N SER A 212 -31.39 -19.72 -2.97
CA SER A 212 -31.66 -19.44 -1.54
C SER A 212 -33.08 -19.82 -1.11
N LEU A 213 -34.07 -19.61 -1.98
CA LEU A 213 -35.46 -19.99 -1.71
C LEU A 213 -35.65 -21.51 -1.76
N GLU A 214 -35.04 -22.18 -2.72
CA GLU A 214 -35.04 -23.66 -2.82
C GLU A 214 -34.42 -24.28 -1.56
N ASP A 215 -33.28 -23.75 -1.10
CA ASP A 215 -32.67 -24.19 0.15
C ASP A 215 -33.59 -23.96 1.36
N LEU A 216 -34.29 -22.82 1.42
CA LEU A 216 -35.27 -22.57 2.48
C LEU A 216 -36.46 -23.54 2.39
N ASN A 217 -37.04 -23.71 1.20
CA ASN A 217 -38.20 -24.58 0.97
C ASN A 217 -37.88 -26.05 1.24
N SER A 218 -36.63 -26.48 1.03
CA SER A 218 -36.19 -27.83 1.40
C SER A 218 -36.19 -28.09 2.93
N ARG A 219 -36.26 -27.02 3.73
CA ARG A 219 -36.25 -27.06 5.20
C ARG A 219 -37.62 -26.74 5.82
N LEU A 220 -38.57 -26.28 5.02
CA LEU A 220 -39.89 -25.90 5.50
C LEU A 220 -40.86 -27.09 5.46
N PRO A 221 -41.80 -27.19 6.42
CA PRO A 221 -42.86 -28.19 6.37
C PRO A 221 -43.79 -27.98 5.17
N SER A 222 -43.99 -26.73 4.77
CA SER A 222 -44.73 -26.33 3.57
C SER A 222 -43.93 -25.28 2.81
N PRO A 223 -43.72 -25.44 1.49
CA PRO A 223 -42.94 -24.49 0.71
C PRO A 223 -43.62 -23.12 0.67
N VAL A 224 -42.82 -22.07 0.75
CA VAL A 224 -43.27 -20.68 0.59
C VAL A 224 -42.86 -20.12 -0.76
N ASP A 225 -43.63 -19.17 -1.24
CA ASP A 225 -43.36 -18.44 -2.48
C ASP A 225 -42.37 -17.28 -2.24
N MET A 226 -41.50 -16.97 -3.21
CA MET A 226 -40.57 -15.83 -3.14
C MET A 226 -41.25 -14.51 -2.75
N ARG A 227 -42.53 -14.35 -3.14
CA ARG A 227 -43.35 -13.16 -2.87
C ARG A 227 -43.50 -12.84 -1.39
N VAL A 228 -43.35 -13.81 -0.47
CA VAL A 228 -43.37 -13.53 0.97
C VAL A 228 -42.17 -12.68 1.41
N PHE A 229 -41.03 -12.78 0.71
CA PHE A 229 -39.82 -11.99 0.97
C PHE A 229 -39.78 -10.64 0.24
N ARG A 230 -40.70 -10.46 -0.72
CA ARG A 230 -40.90 -9.20 -1.46
C ARG A 230 -39.61 -8.59 -2.06
N PRO A 231 -38.71 -9.40 -2.68
CA PRO A 231 -37.54 -8.84 -3.36
C PRO A 231 -37.99 -8.07 -4.61
N ASN A 232 -37.17 -7.13 -5.08
CA ASN A 232 -37.36 -6.51 -6.38
C ASN A 232 -36.72 -7.32 -7.51
N ILE A 233 -35.59 -7.98 -7.23
CA ILE A 233 -34.84 -8.76 -8.20
C ILE A 233 -34.63 -10.17 -7.64
N VAL A 234 -34.99 -11.18 -8.43
CA VAL A 234 -34.68 -12.58 -8.15
C VAL A 234 -33.65 -13.05 -9.16
N VAL A 235 -32.63 -13.75 -8.67
CA VAL A 235 -31.52 -14.27 -9.49
C VAL A 235 -31.45 -15.78 -9.39
N HIS A 236 -30.99 -16.45 -10.45
CA HIS A 236 -30.86 -17.91 -10.49
C HIS A 236 -29.49 -18.32 -11.07
N GLY A 237 -28.99 -19.50 -10.70
CA GLY A 237 -27.69 -20.04 -11.14
C GLY A 237 -26.52 -19.76 -10.20
N SER A 238 -26.75 -19.10 -9.07
CA SER A 238 -25.77 -18.92 -7.98
C SER A 238 -25.95 -19.99 -6.89
N ASN A 239 -24.93 -20.21 -6.07
CA ASN A 239 -25.06 -21.07 -4.90
C ASN A 239 -26.04 -20.47 -3.88
N PRO A 240 -26.78 -21.28 -3.09
CA PRO A 240 -27.67 -20.76 -2.05
C PRO A 240 -26.96 -19.78 -1.11
N TYR A 241 -27.55 -18.60 -0.94
CA TYR A 241 -27.11 -17.45 -0.16
C TYR A 241 -25.82 -16.77 -0.63
N GLN A 242 -25.32 -17.09 -1.83
CA GLN A 242 -24.12 -16.46 -2.36
C GLN A 242 -24.31 -14.95 -2.58
N GLU A 243 -25.55 -14.47 -2.71
CA GLU A 243 -25.87 -13.04 -2.76
C GLU A 243 -25.41 -12.26 -1.53
N ASP A 244 -25.20 -12.94 -0.38
CA ASP A 244 -24.65 -12.33 0.83
C ASP A 244 -23.24 -11.79 0.61
N ASP A 245 -22.45 -12.38 -0.29
CA ASP A 245 -21.03 -12.08 -0.52
C ASP A 245 -20.79 -11.07 -1.66
N TRP A 246 -21.84 -10.69 -2.38
CA TRP A 246 -21.73 -9.78 -3.53
C TRP A 246 -21.65 -8.33 -3.05
N ASN A 247 -20.47 -7.71 -3.15
CA ASN A 247 -20.31 -6.31 -2.73
C ASN A 247 -20.76 -5.33 -3.82
N TYR A 248 -20.46 -5.65 -5.08
CA TYR A 248 -20.94 -4.93 -6.25
C TYR A 248 -21.53 -5.91 -7.25
N ILE A 249 -22.62 -5.51 -7.88
CA ILE A 249 -23.40 -6.31 -8.80
C ILE A 249 -23.61 -5.51 -10.08
N ARG A 250 -23.45 -6.16 -11.23
CA ARG A 250 -23.70 -5.59 -12.55
C ARG A 250 -24.71 -6.44 -13.31
N ILE A 251 -25.72 -5.79 -13.87
CA ILE A 251 -26.75 -6.36 -14.74
C ILE A 251 -26.89 -5.40 -15.91
N GLY A 252 -26.35 -5.75 -17.08
CA GLY A 252 -26.24 -4.80 -18.20
C GLY A 252 -25.49 -3.52 -17.80
N GLN A 253 -26.12 -2.36 -18.01
CA GLN A 253 -25.63 -1.04 -17.60
C GLN A 253 -25.92 -0.69 -16.13
N VAL A 254 -26.75 -1.47 -15.43
CA VAL A 254 -27.08 -1.21 -14.03
C VAL A 254 -25.96 -1.68 -13.12
N GLU A 255 -25.51 -0.80 -12.22
CA GLU A 255 -24.57 -1.15 -11.17
C GLU A 255 -25.21 -0.95 -9.79
N LEU A 256 -25.15 -2.00 -8.97
CA LEU A 256 -25.71 -2.03 -7.62
C LEU A 256 -24.61 -2.28 -6.60
N ARG A 257 -24.81 -1.76 -5.39
CA ARG A 257 -23.92 -1.96 -4.24
C ARG A 257 -24.69 -2.58 -3.09
N ARG A 258 -24.16 -3.66 -2.51
CA ARG A 258 -24.74 -4.23 -1.29
C ARG A 258 -24.60 -3.27 -0.12
N MET A 259 -25.71 -3.02 0.56
CA MET A 259 -25.77 -2.22 1.78
C MET A 259 -25.67 -3.12 3.01
N LEU A 260 -26.70 -3.94 3.24
CA LEU A 260 -26.78 -4.89 4.35
C LEU A 260 -27.56 -6.14 3.91
N PRO A 261 -27.37 -7.30 4.57
CA PRO A 261 -28.30 -8.41 4.40
C PRO A 261 -29.70 -8.00 4.88
N CYS A 262 -30.75 -8.53 4.25
CA CYS A 262 -32.12 -8.15 4.55
C CYS A 262 -32.66 -8.98 5.72
N ASN A 263 -32.88 -8.33 6.86
CA ASN A 263 -33.50 -8.96 8.01
C ASN A 263 -35.01 -9.17 7.78
N ARG A 264 -35.52 -10.32 8.18
CA ARG A 264 -36.91 -10.72 7.93
C ARG A 264 -37.78 -10.53 9.17
N CYS A 265 -39.06 -10.23 8.93
CA CYS A 265 -40.04 -9.91 9.97
C CYS A 265 -41.36 -10.62 9.69
N LYS A 266 -42.34 -10.52 10.62
CA LYS A 266 -43.61 -11.27 10.62
C LYS A 266 -44.45 -11.17 9.33
N VAL A 267 -44.16 -10.22 8.44
CA VAL A 267 -44.80 -10.12 7.12
C VAL A 267 -44.55 -11.36 6.26
N THR A 268 -43.40 -12.03 6.42
CA THR A 268 -43.09 -13.24 5.63
C THR A 268 -43.99 -14.43 5.97
N MET A 269 -44.74 -14.37 7.06
CA MET A 269 -45.62 -15.44 7.55
C MET A 269 -47.06 -15.29 7.03
N VAL A 270 -47.30 -14.34 6.12
CA VAL A 270 -48.61 -14.14 5.48
C VAL A 270 -48.54 -14.72 4.08
N ASP A 271 -49.39 -15.70 3.82
CA ASP A 271 -49.51 -16.33 2.51
C ASP A 271 -50.01 -15.32 1.47
N PRO A 272 -49.33 -15.16 0.33
CA PRO A 272 -49.62 -14.11 -0.64
C PRO A 272 -50.87 -14.39 -1.50
N GLU A 273 -51.42 -15.61 -1.47
CA GLU A 273 -52.63 -15.99 -2.24
C GLU A 273 -53.89 -16.00 -1.37
N THR A 274 -53.77 -16.43 -0.12
CA THR A 274 -54.91 -16.67 0.78
C THR A 274 -55.04 -15.63 1.89
N ALA A 275 -53.98 -14.83 2.13
CA ALA A 275 -53.82 -14.01 3.32
C ALA A 275 -53.86 -14.79 4.64
N ALA A 276 -53.77 -16.12 4.60
CA ALA A 276 -53.61 -16.96 5.77
C ALA A 276 -52.30 -16.60 6.47
N LYS A 277 -52.35 -16.49 7.78
CA LYS A 277 -51.20 -16.14 8.60
C LYS A 277 -50.72 -17.39 9.32
N ASP A 278 -49.49 -17.78 9.03
CA ASP A 278 -48.77 -18.77 9.82
C ASP A 278 -48.29 -18.12 11.14
N GLU A 279 -48.27 -18.92 12.19
CA GLU A 279 -47.87 -18.46 13.53
C GLU A 279 -46.35 -18.28 13.65
N GLU A 280 -45.58 -19.10 12.92
CA GLU A 280 -44.13 -19.23 13.13
C GLU A 280 -43.32 -19.24 11.83
N GLU A 281 -43.82 -19.83 10.75
CA GLU A 281 -43.07 -20.06 9.50
C GLU A 281 -43.26 -18.94 8.47
N PRO A 282 -42.24 -18.64 7.64
CA PRO A 282 -40.93 -19.28 7.54
C PRO A 282 -39.88 -18.70 8.52
N LEU A 283 -40.29 -17.85 9.47
CA LEU A 283 -39.33 -17.16 10.35
C LEU A 283 -38.66 -18.10 11.35
N ASN A 284 -39.40 -19.07 11.89
CA ASN A 284 -38.86 -20.06 12.80
C ASN A 284 -37.78 -20.91 12.11
N THR A 285 -38.08 -21.44 10.93
CA THR A 285 -37.08 -22.12 10.09
C THR A 285 -35.90 -21.20 9.78
N LEU A 286 -36.12 -19.97 9.33
CA LEU A 286 -35.03 -19.03 9.07
C LEU A 286 -34.19 -18.71 10.32
N ARG A 287 -34.79 -18.56 11.51
CA ARG A 287 -34.06 -18.34 12.77
C ARG A 287 -33.16 -19.53 13.13
N SER A 288 -33.53 -20.75 12.74
CA SER A 288 -32.73 -21.93 13.04
C SER A 288 -31.34 -21.91 12.39
N TYR A 289 -31.16 -21.25 11.24
CA TYR A 289 -29.88 -21.31 10.49
C TYR A 289 -29.39 -19.99 9.87
N ARG A 290 -30.22 -18.93 9.83
CA ARG A 290 -29.94 -17.65 9.16
C ARG A 290 -29.93 -16.45 10.11
N LEU A 291 -29.63 -16.63 11.40
CA LEU A 291 -29.39 -15.49 12.29
C LEU A 291 -28.12 -14.68 11.92
N PRO A 292 -28.08 -13.36 12.20
CA PRO A 292 -26.91 -12.53 11.96
C PRO A 292 -25.68 -13.02 12.74
N LYS A 293 -24.53 -13.13 12.05
CA LYS A 293 -23.28 -13.65 12.63
C LYS A 293 -22.30 -12.56 13.06
N GLU A 294 -22.23 -11.49 12.28
CA GLU A 294 -21.32 -10.36 12.53
C GLU A 294 -21.87 -9.48 13.67
N GLU A 295 -20.99 -9.00 14.55
CA GLU A 295 -21.39 -8.18 15.71
C GLU A 295 -22.15 -6.91 15.30
N MET A 296 -21.73 -6.27 14.22
CA MET A 296 -22.46 -5.13 13.65
C MET A 296 -23.90 -5.53 13.27
N HIS A 297 -24.08 -6.63 12.54
CA HIS A 297 -25.41 -7.10 12.14
C HIS A 297 -26.24 -7.57 13.35
N LYS A 298 -25.63 -8.18 14.37
CA LYS A 298 -26.33 -8.53 15.62
C LYS A 298 -26.81 -7.29 16.37
N ALA A 299 -25.95 -6.28 16.51
CA ALA A 299 -26.31 -5.01 17.15
C ALA A 299 -27.46 -4.32 16.42
N LEU A 300 -27.50 -4.41 15.09
CA LEU A 300 -28.53 -3.78 14.28
C LEU A 300 -29.84 -4.58 14.20
N PHE A 301 -29.78 -5.92 14.19
CA PHE A 301 -30.90 -6.79 13.79
C PHE A 301 -31.39 -7.72 14.89
N GLY A 302 -30.63 -7.87 15.98
CA GLY A 302 -30.90 -8.79 17.07
C GLY A 302 -31.14 -10.23 16.57
N GLN A 303 -32.28 -10.80 16.94
CA GLN A 303 -32.69 -12.15 16.57
C GLN A 303 -33.53 -12.23 15.28
N SER A 304 -33.47 -11.19 14.43
CA SER A 304 -34.16 -11.20 13.14
C SER A 304 -33.32 -11.99 12.11
N PRO A 305 -33.83 -13.07 11.49
CA PRO A 305 -33.04 -13.85 10.55
C PRO A 305 -32.86 -13.13 9.21
N LEU A 306 -31.89 -13.58 8.41
CA LEU A 306 -31.44 -12.96 7.18
C LEU A 306 -31.82 -13.80 5.95
N PHE A 307 -32.43 -13.18 4.96
CA PHE A 307 -32.67 -13.79 3.65
C PHE A 307 -32.52 -12.69 2.61
N GLY A 308 -31.83 -12.87 1.49
CA GLY A 308 -31.57 -11.80 0.53
C GLY A 308 -30.78 -10.59 1.06
N VAL A 309 -30.55 -9.61 0.18
CA VAL A 309 -29.70 -8.44 0.42
C VAL A 309 -30.38 -7.14 0.00
N THR A 310 -30.09 -6.07 0.74
CA THR A 310 -30.51 -4.71 0.42
C THR A 310 -29.45 -4.00 -0.41
N LEU A 311 -29.88 -3.24 -1.41
CA LEU A 311 -28.98 -2.65 -2.40
C LEU A 311 -29.18 -1.14 -2.53
N GLY A 312 -28.08 -0.42 -2.69
CA GLY A 312 -28.03 0.94 -3.24
C GLY A 312 -27.74 0.91 -4.73
N VAL A 313 -28.18 1.95 -5.43
CA VAL A 313 -28.00 2.08 -6.88
C VAL A 313 -26.82 2.98 -7.18
N GLU A 314 -25.81 2.46 -7.86
CA GLU A 314 -24.62 3.22 -8.29
C GLU A 314 -24.86 3.81 -9.69
N HIS A 315 -25.43 3.03 -10.60
CA HIS A 315 -25.77 3.43 -11.96
C HIS A 315 -27.19 2.94 -12.31
N GLU A 316 -28.04 3.86 -12.78
CA GLU A 316 -29.41 3.60 -13.20
C GLU A 316 -29.46 2.95 -14.59
N GLY A 317 -30.59 2.36 -14.94
CA GLY A 317 -30.79 1.73 -16.25
C GLY A 317 -31.83 0.63 -16.21
N ASP A 318 -32.02 -0.04 -17.33
CA ASP A 318 -33.04 -1.05 -17.50
C ASP A 318 -32.46 -2.44 -17.27
N ILE A 319 -33.26 -3.30 -16.65
CA ILE A 319 -32.96 -4.72 -16.47
C ILE A 319 -34.09 -5.56 -17.03
N HIS A 320 -33.74 -6.73 -17.58
CA HIS A 320 -34.66 -7.69 -18.16
C HIS A 320 -34.48 -9.06 -17.50
N VAL A 321 -35.55 -9.85 -17.48
CA VAL A 321 -35.45 -11.28 -17.15
C VAL A 321 -34.57 -11.97 -18.19
N GLY A 322 -33.60 -12.76 -17.72
CA GLY A 322 -32.59 -13.43 -18.53
C GLY A 322 -31.23 -12.71 -18.54
N ASP A 323 -31.16 -11.44 -18.11
CA ASP A 323 -29.90 -10.71 -18.08
C ASP A 323 -28.86 -11.41 -17.21
N SER A 324 -27.64 -11.56 -17.73
CA SER A 324 -26.53 -12.12 -16.98
C SER A 324 -26.16 -11.20 -15.81
N ILE A 325 -26.08 -11.78 -14.61
CA ILE A 325 -25.59 -11.08 -13.43
C ILE A 325 -24.10 -11.37 -13.25
N TYR A 326 -23.35 -10.30 -13.05
CA TYR A 326 -21.96 -10.39 -12.65
C TYR A 326 -21.80 -9.78 -11.28
N ALA A 327 -21.04 -10.44 -10.41
CA ALA A 327 -20.74 -9.92 -9.09
C ALA A 327 -19.23 -9.82 -8.87
N CYS A 328 -18.85 -8.82 -8.09
CA CYS A 328 -17.49 -8.65 -7.60
C CYS A 328 -17.49 -8.96 -6.09
N ALA A 329 -16.90 -10.10 -5.73
CA ALA A 329 -16.50 -10.37 -4.35
C ALA A 329 -15.14 -9.72 -4.13
N TYR A 330 -14.95 -8.98 -3.04
CA TYR A 330 -13.64 -8.38 -2.74
C TYR A 330 -12.70 -9.48 -2.26
N LYS A 331 -12.08 -10.22 -3.18
CA LYS A 331 -10.92 -11.07 -2.85
C LYS A 331 -9.72 -10.14 -2.67
N MET A 332 -9.23 -10.00 -1.44
CA MET A 332 -7.88 -9.45 -1.19
C MET A 332 -6.81 -10.46 -1.66
N GLU A 333 -6.78 -10.80 -2.94
CA GLU A 333 -5.73 -11.64 -3.54
C GLU A 333 -4.74 -10.80 -4.39
N GLY A 334 -5.15 -9.64 -4.91
CA GLY A 334 -4.28 -8.78 -5.74
C GLY A 334 -3.24 -7.92 -4.99
N LEU A 335 -3.33 -7.80 -3.66
CA LEU A 335 -2.38 -6.98 -2.87
C LEU A 335 -1.10 -7.73 -2.49
N LYS A 336 -1.09 -9.06 -2.60
CA LYS A 336 0.05 -9.91 -2.22
C LYS A 336 1.16 -9.86 -3.28
N THR A 337 0.82 -9.94 -4.57
CA THR A 337 1.79 -10.06 -5.66
C THR A 337 2.48 -8.73 -6.05
N ALA A 338 1.87 -7.57 -5.81
CA ALA A 338 2.51 -6.28 -6.12
C ALA A 338 3.54 -5.84 -5.05
N LEU A 339 3.35 -6.26 -3.79
CA LEU A 339 4.18 -5.86 -2.66
C LEU A 339 5.26 -6.89 -2.28
N GLU A 340 5.22 -8.10 -2.84
CA GLU A 340 6.31 -9.10 -2.77
C GLU A 340 7.44 -8.83 -3.79
N SER A 341 7.25 -7.88 -4.71
CA SER A 341 8.32 -7.42 -5.60
C SER A 341 9.40 -6.68 -4.80
N ARG A 342 10.59 -7.30 -4.69
CA ARG A 342 11.84 -6.66 -4.18
C ARG A 342 12.06 -5.26 -4.75
N GLN A 343 11.58 -4.97 -5.96
CA GLN A 343 11.75 -3.68 -6.64
C GLN A 343 10.89 -2.57 -6.03
N VAL A 344 9.70 -2.86 -5.49
CA VAL A 344 8.80 -1.86 -4.89
C VAL A 344 9.29 -1.45 -3.50
N VAL A 345 9.80 -2.41 -2.71
CA VAL A 345 10.45 -2.13 -1.42
C VAL A 345 11.75 -1.35 -1.63
N ALA A 346 12.54 -1.70 -2.65
CA ALA A 346 13.74 -0.95 -3.03
C ALA A 346 13.42 0.48 -3.50
N ALA A 347 12.34 0.69 -4.27
CA ALA A 347 11.93 2.02 -4.72
C ALA A 347 11.45 2.91 -3.56
N ALA A 348 10.73 2.35 -2.58
CA ALA A 348 10.30 3.08 -1.39
C ALA A 348 11.49 3.45 -0.49
N LEU A 349 12.44 2.54 -0.29
CA LEU A 349 13.68 2.79 0.46
C LEU A 349 14.59 3.78 -0.28
N ALA A 350 14.70 3.69 -1.60
CA ALA A 350 15.44 4.64 -2.43
C ALA A 350 14.81 6.04 -2.38
N THR A 351 13.48 6.15 -2.42
CA THR A 351 12.79 7.45 -2.31
C THR A 351 12.98 8.05 -0.93
N ALA A 352 12.84 7.27 0.14
CA ALA A 352 13.12 7.73 1.50
C ALA A 352 14.58 8.18 1.63
N ALA A 353 15.54 7.40 1.11
CA ALA A 353 16.96 7.73 1.11
C ALA A 353 17.24 9.02 0.33
N VAL A 354 16.64 9.22 -0.86
CA VAL A 354 16.78 10.45 -1.66
C VAL A 354 16.21 11.65 -0.93
N VAL A 355 15.08 11.52 -0.25
CA VAL A 355 14.48 12.61 0.54
C VAL A 355 15.32 12.93 1.77
N THR A 356 15.79 11.95 2.53
CA THR A 356 16.69 12.20 3.69
C THR A 356 18.05 12.74 3.25
N THR A 357 18.61 12.24 2.16
CA THR A 357 19.89 12.72 1.62
C THR A 357 19.72 14.11 1.02
N GLY A 358 18.60 14.40 0.35
CA GLY A 358 18.25 15.72 -0.16
C GLY A 358 18.02 16.73 0.96
N ALA A 359 17.31 16.35 2.03
CA ALA A 359 17.14 17.18 3.22
C ALA A 359 18.47 17.41 3.94
N ALA A 360 19.29 16.37 4.15
CA ALA A 360 20.62 16.49 4.72
C ALA A 360 21.54 17.37 3.86
N TYR A 361 21.49 17.23 2.54
CA TYR A 361 22.23 18.05 1.58
C TYR A 361 21.78 19.51 1.61
N LEU A 362 20.47 19.79 1.64
CA LEU A 362 19.93 21.15 1.72
C LEU A 362 20.25 21.80 3.08
N THR A 363 20.25 21.02 4.16
CA THR A 363 20.61 21.49 5.51
C THR A 363 22.11 21.74 5.64
N TRP A 364 22.94 20.85 5.08
CA TRP A 364 24.39 21.03 4.94
C TRP A 364 24.73 22.24 4.06
N ARG A 365 24.00 22.44 2.95
CA ARG A 365 24.14 23.63 2.08
C ARG A 365 23.75 24.91 2.81
N ARG A 366 22.74 24.86 3.69
CA ARG A 366 22.28 26.01 4.51
C ARG A 366 23.28 26.37 5.61
N TYR A 367 23.94 25.40 6.25
CA TYR A 367 25.01 25.65 7.23
C TYR A 367 26.34 26.07 6.59
N ARG A 368 26.64 25.62 5.37
CA ARG A 368 27.88 25.98 4.65
C ARG A 368 27.92 27.45 4.18
N ARG A 369 26.80 28.17 4.21
CA ARG A 369 26.67 29.60 3.83
C ARG A 369 26.22 30.50 4.99
N GLN A 370 26.63 30.20 6.23
CA GLN A 370 26.59 31.22 7.28
C GLN A 370 27.80 32.14 7.12
N TYR A 371 27.51 33.38 6.74
CA TYR A 371 28.49 34.46 6.64
C TYR A 371 28.63 35.11 8.01
N VAL A 372 29.86 35.21 8.52
CA VAL A 372 30.16 36.02 9.70
C VAL A 372 31.16 37.12 9.30
N PRO A 373 31.14 38.28 9.97
CA PRO A 373 32.13 39.32 9.74
C PRO A 373 33.52 38.82 10.14
N VAL A 374 34.52 39.01 9.27
CA VAL A 374 35.91 38.58 9.50
C VAL A 374 36.93 39.70 9.36
N GLY A 375 36.51 40.90 8.94
CA GLY A 375 37.39 42.04 8.75
C GLY A 375 36.78 43.14 7.89
N HIS A 376 37.61 44.07 7.42
CA HIS A 376 37.22 45.18 6.56
C HIS A 376 38.17 45.30 5.36
N VAL A 377 37.67 45.77 4.22
CA VAL A 377 38.53 46.08 3.07
C VAL A 377 39.43 47.25 3.44
N SER A 378 40.75 47.05 3.45
CA SER A 378 41.72 48.12 3.72
C SER A 378 42.31 48.73 2.46
N LYS A 379 42.50 47.92 1.40
CA LYS A 379 43.02 48.38 0.10
C LYS A 379 42.39 47.63 -1.07
N ILE A 380 42.23 48.32 -2.19
CA ILE A 380 41.81 47.74 -3.46
C ILE A 380 42.87 48.07 -4.51
N TYR A 381 43.28 47.07 -5.28
CA TYR A 381 44.25 47.21 -6.36
C TYR A 381 43.69 46.69 -7.69
N VAL A 382 43.80 47.52 -8.72
CA VAL A 382 43.52 47.14 -10.11
C VAL A 382 44.83 47.15 -10.89
N HIS A 383 45.09 46.14 -11.71
CA HIS A 383 46.31 46.04 -12.50
C HIS A 383 45.97 45.99 -13.99
N PRO A 384 45.75 47.13 -14.65
CA PRO A 384 45.32 47.19 -16.05
C PRO A 384 46.17 46.37 -17.02
N VAL A 385 47.50 46.38 -16.83
CA VAL A 385 48.45 45.63 -17.67
C VAL A 385 49.07 44.49 -16.85
N LYS A 386 49.13 43.28 -17.43
CA LYS A 386 49.78 42.13 -16.79
C LYS A 386 51.24 42.47 -16.46
N SER A 387 51.63 42.20 -15.20
CA SER A 387 52.98 42.43 -14.65
C SER A 387 53.41 43.89 -14.39
N CYS A 388 52.68 44.90 -14.86
CA CYS A 388 52.98 46.30 -14.56
C CYS A 388 52.50 46.74 -13.17
N ARG A 389 52.77 47.99 -12.77
CA ARG A 389 52.35 48.56 -11.49
C ARG A 389 50.84 48.47 -11.30
N GLY A 390 50.40 48.19 -10.06
CA GLY A 390 48.99 48.21 -9.68
C GLY A 390 48.56 49.60 -9.24
N LEU A 391 47.30 49.96 -9.52
CA LEU A 391 46.65 51.18 -9.07
C LEU A 391 45.92 50.90 -7.76
N GLU A 392 46.27 51.62 -6.69
CA GLU A 392 45.49 51.63 -5.45
C GLU A 392 44.28 52.56 -5.63
N VAL A 393 43.07 52.06 -5.37
CA VAL A 393 41.81 52.79 -5.60
C VAL A 393 40.89 52.69 -4.39
N GLY A 394 40.01 53.68 -4.22
CA GLY A 394 39.02 53.71 -3.14
C GLY A 394 37.84 52.76 -3.37
N GLU A 395 37.53 52.47 -4.63
CA GLU A 395 36.43 51.60 -5.04
C GLU A 395 36.74 50.93 -6.39
N ALA A 396 36.09 49.80 -6.64
CA ALA A 396 36.11 49.14 -7.95
C ALA A 396 34.84 48.30 -8.13
N GLU A 397 34.45 48.11 -9.39
CA GLU A 397 33.38 47.19 -9.75
C GLU A 397 33.95 45.76 -9.86
N VAL A 398 33.28 44.79 -9.26
CA VAL A 398 33.58 43.37 -9.36
C VAL A 398 32.74 42.77 -10.49
N THR A 399 33.42 42.23 -11.49
CA THR A 399 32.78 41.48 -12.59
C THR A 399 33.19 40.01 -12.53
N LYS A 400 32.55 39.15 -13.32
CA LYS A 400 32.94 37.74 -13.50
C LYS A 400 34.39 37.55 -13.96
N GLN A 401 34.98 38.55 -14.64
CA GLN A 401 36.34 38.47 -15.18
C GLN A 401 37.39 39.15 -14.28
N GLY A 402 36.99 39.73 -13.13
CA GLY A 402 37.86 40.46 -12.21
C GLY A 402 37.35 41.88 -11.95
N LEU A 403 38.19 42.71 -11.32
CA LEU A 403 37.85 44.10 -11.06
C LEU A 403 37.76 44.91 -12.36
N ARG A 404 36.91 45.93 -12.37
CA ARG A 404 36.76 46.93 -13.42
C ARG A 404 36.83 48.32 -12.82
N LEU A 405 37.62 49.18 -13.44
CA LEU A 405 37.81 50.59 -13.09
C LEU A 405 37.70 51.41 -14.38
N GLU A 406 36.74 52.33 -14.45
CA GLU A 406 36.54 53.22 -15.60
C GLU A 406 36.48 52.49 -16.96
N GLY A 407 35.82 51.33 -17.00
CA GLY A 407 35.70 50.49 -18.20
C GLY A 407 36.94 49.62 -18.50
N VAL A 408 38.04 49.79 -17.76
CA VAL A 408 39.25 48.97 -17.87
C VAL A 408 39.15 47.79 -16.93
N MET A 409 39.42 46.59 -17.44
CA MET A 409 39.41 45.36 -16.64
C MET A 409 40.75 45.18 -15.92
N ASP A 410 40.73 44.43 -14.84
CA ASP A 410 41.95 43.93 -14.23
C ASP A 410 42.67 43.00 -15.22
N ARG A 411 43.96 43.27 -15.47
CA ARG A 411 44.80 42.65 -16.49
C ARG A 411 44.11 42.62 -17.87
N HIS A 412 43.53 43.76 -18.27
CA HIS A 412 42.92 43.99 -19.58
C HIS A 412 43.94 43.95 -20.74
N LEU A 413 45.19 44.31 -20.46
CA LEU A 413 46.29 44.41 -21.43
C LEU A 413 47.42 43.41 -21.14
N LEU A 414 48.08 42.94 -22.19
CA LEU A 414 49.19 41.98 -22.15
C LEU A 414 50.31 42.42 -23.09
N VAL A 415 51.55 42.28 -22.66
CA VAL A 415 52.73 42.48 -23.52
C VAL A 415 53.15 41.13 -24.10
N LEU A 416 53.38 41.08 -25.41
CA LEU A 416 53.92 39.94 -26.13
C LEU A 416 55.32 40.27 -26.66
N ASP A 417 56.17 39.26 -26.80
CA ASP A 417 57.46 39.36 -27.49
C ASP A 417 57.33 39.10 -29.00
N GLU A 418 58.46 39.10 -29.71
CA GLU A 418 58.53 38.93 -31.17
C GLU A 418 57.95 37.58 -31.65
N LYS A 419 57.87 36.59 -30.75
CA LYS A 419 57.34 35.24 -30.99
C LYS A 419 55.91 35.08 -30.50
N ASP A 420 55.24 36.18 -30.16
CA ASP A 420 53.90 36.21 -29.58
C ASP A 420 53.80 35.49 -28.21
N HIS A 421 54.91 35.33 -27.48
CA HIS A 421 54.89 34.83 -26.12
C HIS A 421 54.61 35.96 -25.12
N PHE A 422 53.83 35.65 -24.09
CA PHE A 422 53.53 36.63 -23.04
C PHE A 422 54.77 37.00 -22.21
N VAL A 423 54.98 38.30 -22.03
CA VAL A 423 56.08 38.85 -21.24
C VAL A 423 55.59 39.10 -19.82
N THR A 424 56.45 38.82 -18.83
CA THR A 424 56.14 39.08 -17.42
C THR A 424 57.29 39.77 -16.71
N ALA A 425 57.04 40.34 -15.53
CA ALA A 425 58.09 40.92 -14.68
C ALA A 425 59.11 39.86 -14.17
N ARG A 426 58.90 38.57 -14.47
CA ARG A 426 59.92 37.54 -14.25
C ARG A 426 60.96 37.50 -15.36
N THR A 427 60.57 37.83 -16.59
CA THR A 427 61.47 37.88 -17.75
C THR A 427 62.01 39.29 -17.93
N GLU A 428 61.15 40.30 -17.81
CA GLU A 428 61.50 41.73 -17.91
C GLU A 428 61.08 42.48 -16.63
N PRO A 429 61.89 42.46 -15.56
CA PRO A 429 61.56 43.03 -14.25
C PRO A 429 61.20 44.53 -14.25
N SER A 430 61.77 45.31 -15.17
CA SER A 430 61.49 46.75 -15.33
C SER A 430 60.02 47.04 -15.62
N MET A 431 59.26 46.07 -16.16
CA MET A 431 57.79 46.18 -16.35
C MET A 431 57.06 46.72 -15.12
N ILE A 432 57.53 46.40 -13.91
CA ILE A 432 56.88 46.83 -12.66
C ILE A 432 56.90 48.36 -12.46
N LEU A 433 57.78 49.06 -13.16
CA LEU A 433 57.92 50.52 -13.13
C LEU A 433 56.97 51.21 -14.11
N ILE A 434 56.42 50.47 -15.08
CA ILE A 434 55.37 50.98 -15.97
C ILE A 434 54.10 51.17 -15.13
N THR A 435 53.60 52.40 -15.09
CA THR A 435 52.40 52.81 -14.38
C THR A 435 51.26 53.00 -15.38
N PRO A 436 50.32 52.05 -15.47
CA PRO A 436 49.12 52.23 -16.27
C PRO A 436 48.09 53.06 -15.50
N ARG A 437 47.57 54.14 -16.08
CA ARG A 437 46.45 54.92 -15.55
C ARG A 437 45.20 54.69 -16.39
N CYS A 438 44.06 54.47 -15.75
CA CYS A 438 42.77 54.53 -16.41
C CYS A 438 42.42 56.01 -16.65
N ILE A 439 41.94 56.34 -17.85
CA ILE A 439 41.61 57.72 -18.25
C ILE A 439 40.17 57.84 -18.80
N GLY A 440 39.26 56.96 -18.35
CA GLY A 440 37.89 56.87 -18.85
C GLY A 440 37.69 55.99 -20.11
N ASP A 441 36.43 55.58 -20.34
CA ASP A 441 35.97 54.83 -21.51
C ASP A 441 36.79 53.58 -21.88
N GLY A 442 37.38 52.89 -20.91
CA GLY A 442 38.21 51.71 -21.16
C GLY A 442 39.58 52.01 -21.78
N GLN A 443 40.05 53.27 -21.75
CA GLN A 443 41.40 53.64 -22.18
C GLN A 443 42.43 53.58 -21.04
N VAL A 444 43.67 53.31 -21.42
CA VAL A 444 44.81 53.23 -20.51
C VAL A 444 45.93 54.14 -21.01
N ARG A 445 46.51 54.94 -20.12
CA ARG A 445 47.73 55.70 -20.35
C ARG A 445 48.91 55.03 -19.66
N LEU A 446 50.00 54.75 -20.37
CA LEU A 446 51.23 54.20 -19.82
C LEU A 446 52.22 55.31 -19.51
N GLU A 447 52.77 55.30 -18.29
CA GLU A 447 53.85 56.18 -17.84
C GLU A 447 55.01 55.30 -17.35
N ALA A 448 56.25 55.66 -17.67
CA ALA A 448 57.43 54.98 -17.15
C ALA A 448 58.60 55.97 -16.99
N PRO A 449 59.57 55.68 -16.10
CA PRO A 449 60.75 56.53 -15.94
C PRO A 449 61.48 56.75 -17.27
N GLY A 450 61.74 58.01 -17.62
CA GLY A 450 62.46 58.37 -18.85
C GLY A 450 61.65 58.26 -20.15
N MET A 451 60.35 58.01 -20.08
CA MET A 451 59.48 57.85 -21.25
C MET A 451 58.41 58.94 -21.33
N ASP A 452 58.10 59.39 -22.54
CA ASP A 452 56.90 60.20 -22.78
C ASP A 452 55.65 59.33 -22.54
N PRO A 453 54.59 59.86 -21.90
CA PRO A 453 53.40 59.06 -21.64
C PRO A 453 52.67 58.64 -22.92
N LEU A 454 52.24 57.37 -23.01
CA LEU A 454 51.49 56.84 -24.14
C LEU A 454 50.02 56.66 -23.77
N ASN A 455 49.10 57.28 -24.51
CA ASN A 455 47.69 56.86 -24.49
C ASN A 455 47.54 55.64 -25.40
N VAL A 456 47.24 54.48 -24.82
CA VAL A 456 47.13 53.23 -25.58
C VAL A 456 45.99 53.36 -26.59
N PRO A 457 46.26 53.19 -27.89
CA PRO A 457 45.21 53.22 -28.90
C PRO A 457 44.16 52.13 -28.62
N LYS A 458 42.88 52.49 -28.71
CA LYS A 458 41.82 51.48 -28.71
C LYS A 458 41.98 50.66 -30.00
N PRO A 459 42.05 49.33 -29.92
CA PRO A 459 42.14 48.53 -31.12
C PRO A 459 40.83 48.68 -31.94
N ASN A 460 40.95 48.82 -33.27
CA ASN A 460 39.80 48.89 -34.18
C ASN A 460 38.99 47.61 -34.16
N THR A 461 37.69 47.66 -34.42
CA THR A 461 36.81 46.46 -34.48
C THR A 461 37.25 45.43 -35.53
N ASP A 462 37.97 45.86 -36.57
CA ASP A 462 38.59 45.00 -37.61
C ASP A 462 40.10 44.79 -37.37
N GLY A 463 40.58 45.07 -36.16
CA GLY A 463 41.98 44.96 -35.78
C GLY A 463 42.49 43.52 -35.83
N ARG A 464 43.82 43.36 -35.91
CA ARG A 464 44.46 42.06 -35.93
C ARG A 464 44.20 41.32 -34.61
N VAL A 465 43.49 40.20 -34.70
CA VAL A 465 43.34 39.25 -33.58
C VAL A 465 44.60 38.39 -33.49
N ILE A 466 45.13 38.25 -32.28
CA ILE A 466 46.29 37.44 -31.94
C ILE A 466 45.85 36.35 -30.96
N ASP A 467 46.15 35.10 -31.31
CA ASP A 467 46.00 33.98 -30.41
C ASP A 467 47.04 34.09 -29.28
N VAL A 468 46.56 34.10 -28.05
CA VAL A 468 47.41 34.23 -26.86
C VAL A 468 47.30 32.98 -26.00
N THR A 469 48.45 32.38 -25.70
CA THR A 469 48.54 31.29 -24.73
C THR A 469 49.31 31.75 -23.52
N ILE A 470 48.62 31.89 -22.39
CA ILE A 470 49.26 32.15 -21.10
C ILE A 470 49.26 30.83 -20.34
N TRP A 471 50.45 30.29 -20.15
CA TRP A 471 50.69 28.93 -19.66
C TRP A 471 50.11 27.87 -20.59
N ASP A 472 49.03 27.23 -20.17
CA ASP A 472 48.35 26.13 -20.84
C ASP A 472 46.88 26.46 -21.10
N ILE A 473 46.53 27.75 -21.09
CA ILE A 473 45.19 28.24 -21.38
C ILE A 473 45.26 29.26 -22.51
N GLU A 474 44.57 28.93 -23.59
CA GLU A 474 44.42 29.75 -24.79
C GLU A 474 43.31 30.80 -24.65
N GLY A 475 43.49 31.92 -25.32
CA GLY A 475 42.49 32.95 -25.58
C GLY A 475 42.91 33.79 -26.77
N GLU A 476 42.19 34.88 -27.00
CA GLU A 476 42.40 35.82 -28.10
C GLU A 476 42.50 37.25 -27.56
N ALA A 477 43.29 38.07 -28.25
CA ALA A 477 43.49 39.47 -27.94
C ALA A 477 43.58 40.30 -29.23
N MET A 478 43.33 41.60 -29.14
CA MET A 478 43.44 42.51 -30.29
C MET A 478 44.70 43.36 -30.15
N ASP A 479 45.45 43.49 -31.24
CA ASP A 479 46.69 44.29 -31.29
C ASP A 479 46.39 45.80 -31.11
N CYS A 480 47.07 46.44 -30.15
CA CYS A 480 46.94 47.88 -29.89
C CYS A 480 47.68 48.77 -30.90
N GLY A 481 48.39 48.17 -31.87
CA GLY A 481 49.00 48.88 -32.99
C GLY A 481 50.44 49.33 -32.76
N PRO A 482 51.06 49.92 -33.80
CA PRO A 482 52.50 50.20 -33.83
C PRO A 482 52.95 51.21 -32.77
N ASP A 483 52.16 52.25 -32.47
CA ASP A 483 52.53 53.24 -31.45
C ASP A 483 52.77 52.60 -30.07
N ALA A 484 51.99 51.56 -29.74
CA ALA A 484 52.15 50.83 -28.48
C ALA A 484 53.36 49.86 -28.53
N ALA A 485 53.64 49.27 -29.69
CA ALA A 485 54.83 48.46 -29.92
C ALA A 485 56.10 49.32 -29.79
N ASP A 486 56.20 50.42 -30.54
CA ASP A 486 57.34 51.33 -30.56
C ASP A 486 57.65 51.88 -29.17
N TRP A 487 56.62 52.22 -28.39
CA TRP A 487 56.80 52.67 -27.01
C TRP A 487 57.42 51.60 -26.10
N LEU A 488 56.96 50.34 -26.22
CA LEU A 488 57.51 49.23 -25.46
C LEU A 488 58.93 48.89 -25.90
N GLU A 489 59.21 48.91 -27.21
CA GLU A 489 60.54 48.66 -27.75
C GLU A 489 61.55 49.71 -27.28
N LYS A 490 61.15 50.98 -27.28
CA LYS A 490 61.95 52.07 -26.72
C LYS A 490 62.17 51.90 -25.21
N TYR A 491 61.14 51.47 -24.47
CA TYR A 491 61.27 51.28 -23.02
C TYR A 491 62.18 50.10 -22.63
N PHE A 492 62.07 48.97 -23.33
CA PHE A 492 62.90 47.79 -23.07
C PHE A 492 64.25 47.83 -23.79
N GLU A 493 64.48 48.82 -24.63
CA GLU A 493 65.65 48.97 -25.51
C GLU A 493 65.89 47.72 -26.38
N LYS A 494 64.79 47.07 -26.82
CA LYS A 494 64.81 45.85 -27.64
C LYS A 494 63.59 45.81 -28.58
N PRO A 495 63.73 45.34 -29.82
CA PRO A 495 62.63 45.28 -30.77
C PRO A 495 61.69 44.10 -30.49
N GLY A 496 60.54 44.09 -31.16
CA GLY A 496 59.63 42.97 -31.30
C GLY A 496 58.50 42.89 -30.28
N PHE A 497 58.27 43.92 -29.47
CA PHE A 497 57.18 43.88 -28.48
C PHE A 497 55.84 44.27 -29.08
N LYS A 498 54.76 43.67 -28.60
CA LYS A 498 53.38 44.06 -28.92
C LYS A 498 52.59 44.27 -27.65
N LEU A 499 51.69 45.24 -27.67
CA LEU A 499 50.68 45.38 -26.64
C LEU A 499 49.35 44.88 -27.19
N VAL A 500 48.69 43.97 -26.48
CA VAL A 500 47.40 43.42 -26.89
C VAL A 500 46.34 43.62 -25.82
N MET A 501 45.10 43.80 -26.26
CA MET A 501 43.95 44.15 -25.44
C MET A 501 42.88 43.06 -25.45
N SER A 502 42.24 42.82 -24.30
CA SER A 502 41.16 41.85 -24.15
C SER A 502 39.80 42.41 -24.59
N THR A 503 39.48 42.32 -25.88
CA THR A 503 38.24 42.89 -26.46
C THR A 503 36.99 42.02 -26.22
N PRO A 504 35.79 42.60 -26.05
CA PRO A 504 34.52 41.87 -26.12
C PRO A 504 34.36 41.08 -27.44
N GLY A 505 33.73 39.91 -27.39
CA GLY A 505 33.50 39.05 -28.57
C GLY A 505 34.61 38.04 -28.86
N LEU A 506 35.85 38.30 -28.44
CA LEU A 506 36.98 37.39 -28.59
C LEU A 506 36.96 36.24 -27.57
N LYS A 507 37.59 35.11 -27.92
CA LYS A 507 37.74 33.92 -27.05
C LYS A 507 38.49 34.29 -25.77
N LYS A 508 37.78 34.29 -24.64
CA LYS A 508 38.39 34.50 -23.31
C LYS A 508 39.04 33.22 -22.78
N ARG A 509 40.08 33.38 -21.95
CA ARG A 509 40.74 32.27 -21.27
C ARG A 509 39.81 31.69 -20.18
N CYS A 510 39.83 30.37 -19.99
CA CYS A 510 39.00 29.68 -19.00
C CYS A 510 39.76 28.52 -18.33
N PRO A 511 39.90 28.48 -17.00
CA PRO A 511 40.67 27.45 -16.29
C PRO A 511 39.90 26.15 -16.06
N VAL A 512 38.68 26.01 -16.57
CA VAL A 512 37.78 24.85 -16.28
C VAL A 512 38.43 23.49 -16.56
N ASN A 513 39.30 23.42 -17.58
CA ASN A 513 39.99 22.18 -17.97
C ASN A 513 41.40 22.05 -17.36
N HIS A 514 41.89 23.10 -16.68
CA HIS A 514 43.22 23.10 -16.10
C HIS A 514 43.29 22.15 -14.89
N LYS A 515 44.36 21.36 -14.79
CA LYS A 515 44.54 20.33 -13.74
C LYS A 515 44.33 20.85 -12.32
N ARG A 516 44.74 22.09 -12.03
CA ARG A 516 44.56 22.70 -10.70
C ARG A 516 43.12 23.10 -10.40
N TYR A 517 42.31 23.40 -11.40
CA TYR A 517 40.96 23.95 -11.20
C TYR A 517 39.86 22.97 -11.63
N LYS A 518 40.23 21.79 -12.13
CA LYS A 518 39.29 20.73 -12.49
C LYS A 518 38.41 20.35 -11.30
N GLY A 519 37.10 20.44 -11.48
CA GLY A 519 36.11 20.17 -10.43
C GLY A 519 35.81 21.36 -9.50
N ILE A 520 36.48 22.50 -9.71
CA ILE A 520 36.28 23.72 -8.93
C ILE A 520 35.90 24.88 -9.88
N ALA A 521 36.61 25.10 -10.98
CA ALA A 521 36.23 26.11 -11.98
C ALA A 521 34.98 25.68 -12.78
N THR A 522 34.23 26.68 -13.24
CA THR A 522 33.07 26.57 -14.11
C THR A 522 33.34 27.22 -15.45
N LYS A 523 32.49 26.97 -16.45
CA LYS A 523 32.58 27.62 -17.77
C LYS A 523 32.38 29.15 -17.71
N ASN A 524 31.88 29.66 -16.59
CA ASN A 524 31.64 31.08 -16.37
C ASN A 524 32.84 31.79 -15.74
N ASP A 525 33.84 31.05 -15.23
CA ASP A 525 35.08 31.60 -14.68
C ASP A 525 36.04 32.01 -15.80
N LYS A 526 35.55 32.82 -16.74
CA LYS A 526 36.37 33.40 -17.82
C LYS A 526 37.21 34.52 -17.25
N VAL A 527 38.46 34.61 -17.69
CA VAL A 527 39.43 35.61 -17.23
C VAL A 527 40.07 36.30 -18.44
N GLY A 528 40.56 37.52 -18.21
CA GLY A 528 41.47 38.19 -19.12
C GLY A 528 42.89 37.62 -18.99
N PHE A 529 43.86 38.52 -18.81
CA PHE A 529 45.28 38.16 -18.75
C PHE A 529 45.81 38.00 -17.32
N GLN A 530 44.93 37.72 -16.35
CA GLN A 530 45.32 37.25 -15.02
C GLN A 530 46.17 35.96 -15.11
N GLU A 531 46.59 35.39 -13.98
CA GLU A 531 47.20 34.06 -13.98
C GLU A 531 46.18 33.00 -14.40
N TYR A 532 45.19 32.74 -13.53
CA TYR A 532 44.19 31.69 -13.74
C TYR A 532 42.78 32.03 -13.21
N VAL A 533 42.63 32.99 -12.29
CA VAL A 533 41.33 33.33 -11.69
C VAL A 533 41.14 34.85 -11.64
N ALA A 534 39.88 35.27 -11.43
CA ALA A 534 39.45 36.67 -11.47
C ALA A 534 39.96 37.52 -10.29
N MET A 535 40.01 36.95 -9.07
CA MET A 535 40.23 37.72 -7.84
C MET A 535 41.33 37.10 -6.96
N HIS A 536 42.18 37.96 -6.40
CA HIS A 536 43.21 37.61 -5.41
C HIS A 536 43.01 38.43 -4.13
N LEU A 537 42.70 37.76 -3.02
CA LEU A 537 42.45 38.36 -1.71
C LEU A 537 43.62 38.05 -0.76
N MET A 538 43.96 39.00 0.11
CA MET A 538 44.99 38.83 1.14
C MET A 538 44.60 39.57 2.41
N THR A 539 45.20 39.20 3.54
CA THR A 539 45.00 39.89 4.82
C THR A 539 46.25 40.66 5.23
N GLU A 540 46.08 41.79 5.91
CA GLU A 540 47.21 42.57 6.47
C GLU A 540 47.97 41.76 7.51
N SER A 541 47.25 41.04 8.37
CA SER A 541 47.84 40.21 9.42
C SER A 541 48.69 39.06 8.88
N SER A 542 48.35 38.47 7.72
CA SER A 542 49.25 37.54 7.02
C SER A 542 50.56 38.19 6.57
N LEU A 543 50.51 39.44 6.10
CA LEU A 543 51.72 40.19 5.72
C LEU A 543 52.56 40.57 6.93
N ASP A 544 51.92 40.99 8.02
CA ASP A 544 52.60 41.33 9.27
C ASP A 544 53.32 40.10 9.84
N ASP A 545 52.68 38.93 9.82
CA ASP A 545 53.32 37.67 10.23
C ASP A 545 54.54 37.35 9.35
N LEU A 546 54.44 37.50 8.03
CA LEU A 546 55.58 37.28 7.14
C LEU A 546 56.72 38.27 7.43
N ASN A 547 56.41 39.55 7.53
CA ASN A 547 57.40 40.60 7.78
C ASN A 547 58.08 40.44 9.15
N SER A 548 57.39 39.90 10.15
CA SER A 548 57.98 39.59 11.47
C SER A 548 59.06 38.50 11.42
N ARG A 549 59.14 37.74 10.31
CA ARG A 549 60.09 36.64 10.09
C ARG A 549 61.22 37.00 9.12
N MET A 550 61.32 38.28 8.73
CA MET A 550 62.26 38.77 7.72
C MET A 550 63.05 39.97 8.24
N ASP A 551 64.33 40.05 7.88
CA ASP A 551 65.16 41.21 8.22
C ASP A 551 64.73 42.47 7.47
N ASN A 552 64.26 42.32 6.23
CA ASN A 552 63.83 43.41 5.36
C ASN A 552 62.34 43.23 5.02
N PRO A 553 61.44 43.96 5.70
CA PRO A 553 60.01 43.89 5.44
C PRO A 553 59.65 44.25 3.99
N VAL A 554 58.64 43.57 3.45
CA VAL A 554 58.10 43.83 2.12
C VAL A 554 56.70 44.45 2.20
N ALA A 555 56.36 45.25 1.18
CA ALA A 555 55.03 45.85 1.07
C ALA A 555 54.03 44.90 0.39
N MET A 556 52.74 45.04 0.71
CA MET A 556 51.65 44.22 0.14
C MET A 556 51.65 44.19 -1.41
N ARG A 557 52.03 45.30 -2.05
CA ARG A 557 52.10 45.43 -3.52
C ARG A 557 53.03 44.41 -4.20
N VAL A 558 54.01 43.87 -3.47
CA VAL A 558 54.90 42.79 -3.95
C VAL A 558 54.10 41.54 -4.33
N PHE A 559 53.01 41.26 -3.63
CA PHE A 559 52.16 40.08 -3.85
C PHE A 559 51.01 40.32 -4.83
N ARG A 560 50.77 41.58 -5.20
CA ARG A 560 49.78 41.98 -6.22
C ARG A 560 48.35 41.45 -5.95
N PRO A 561 47.79 41.58 -4.72
CA PRO A 561 46.37 41.30 -4.48
C PRO A 561 45.47 42.24 -5.26
N ASN A 562 44.20 41.88 -5.40
CA ASN A 562 43.14 42.79 -5.81
C ASN A 562 42.48 43.45 -4.59
N VAL A 563 42.34 42.70 -3.48
CA VAL A 563 41.68 43.17 -2.26
C VAL A 563 42.53 42.77 -1.06
N VAL A 564 42.74 43.74 -0.16
CA VAL A 564 43.42 43.54 1.12
C VAL A 564 42.41 43.72 2.24
N VAL A 565 42.44 42.82 3.22
CA VAL A 565 41.51 42.77 4.35
C VAL A 565 42.26 43.01 5.65
N SER A 566 41.79 43.95 6.47
CA SER A 566 42.27 44.21 7.82
C SER A 566 41.33 43.60 8.87
N GLY A 567 41.81 43.44 10.11
CA GLY A 567 40.99 42.98 11.24
C GLY A 567 40.78 41.47 11.36
N SER A 568 41.42 40.66 10.51
CA SER A 568 41.42 39.19 10.58
C SER A 568 42.67 38.65 11.28
N ASP A 569 42.62 37.39 11.73
CA ASP A 569 43.82 36.69 12.22
C ASP A 569 44.78 36.35 11.07
N PRO A 570 46.11 36.21 11.32
CA PRO A 570 47.06 35.78 10.29
C PRO A 570 46.62 34.47 9.62
N PHE A 571 46.63 34.46 8.29
CA PHE A 571 46.24 33.34 7.42
C PHE A 571 44.80 32.85 7.55
N GLN A 572 43.92 33.60 8.23
CA GLN A 572 42.52 33.22 8.36
C GLN A 572 41.82 33.06 6.99
N GLU A 573 42.30 33.75 5.96
CA GLU A 573 41.83 33.65 4.58
C GLU A 573 41.98 32.24 3.96
N ASP A 574 42.88 31.40 4.50
CA ASP A 574 42.97 30.00 4.10
C ASP A 574 41.69 29.22 4.43
N GLY A 575 40.97 29.62 5.47
CA GLY A 575 39.74 28.97 5.92
C GLY A 575 38.49 29.38 5.14
N TRP A 576 38.52 30.54 4.47
CA TRP A 576 37.35 31.12 3.81
C TRP A 576 36.94 30.30 2.59
N GLN A 577 35.69 29.85 2.54
CA GLN A 577 35.14 29.09 1.42
C GLN A 577 34.32 29.97 0.49
N TYR A 578 33.52 30.87 1.07
CA TYR A 578 32.88 31.96 0.37
C TYR A 578 33.15 33.25 1.12
N VAL A 579 33.37 34.33 0.37
CA VAL A 579 33.61 35.68 0.90
C VAL A 579 32.56 36.61 0.29
N ARG A 580 32.00 37.51 1.08
CA ARG A 580 31.07 38.54 0.62
C ARG A 580 31.56 39.90 1.07
N ILE A 581 31.64 40.85 0.13
CA ILE A 581 32.06 42.23 0.33
C ILE A 581 31.08 43.10 -0.43
N GLY A 582 30.34 43.97 0.25
CA GLY A 582 29.21 44.67 -0.36
C GLY A 582 28.23 43.67 -0.99
N GLU A 583 27.91 43.87 -2.27
CA GLU A 583 27.06 42.98 -3.07
C GLU A 583 27.83 41.83 -3.74
N ALA A 584 29.16 41.94 -3.81
CA ALA A 584 30.00 40.95 -4.48
C ALA A 584 30.17 39.69 -3.61
N GLU A 585 30.01 38.52 -4.24
CA GLU A 585 30.25 37.21 -3.60
C GLU A 585 31.36 36.48 -4.35
N PHE A 586 32.32 35.97 -3.60
CA PHE A 586 33.48 35.24 -4.08
C PHE A 586 33.45 33.81 -3.56
N ARG A 587 33.89 32.87 -4.40
CA ARG A 587 34.11 31.48 -4.01
C ARG A 587 35.59 31.17 -4.04
N LYS A 588 36.09 30.55 -2.97
CA LYS A 588 37.46 30.04 -2.91
C LYS A 588 37.68 29.03 -4.03
N MET A 589 38.72 29.29 -4.82
CA MET A 589 39.24 28.35 -5.80
C MET A 589 40.39 27.59 -5.15
N HIS A 590 41.47 28.29 -4.79
CA HIS A 590 42.64 27.72 -4.11
C HIS A 590 43.42 28.80 -3.33
N PRO A 591 44.33 28.42 -2.41
CA PRO A 591 45.37 29.32 -1.95
C PRO A 591 46.26 29.77 -3.12
N CYS A 592 46.81 30.98 -3.07
CA CYS A 592 47.71 31.48 -4.10
C CYS A 592 49.13 30.94 -3.89
N ASN A 593 49.66 30.21 -4.87
CA ASN A 593 51.04 29.75 -4.87
C ASN A 593 51.97 30.89 -5.32
N ARG A 594 53.02 31.18 -4.55
CA ARG A 594 53.92 32.32 -4.83
C ARG A 594 55.07 31.95 -5.76
N CYS A 595 55.49 32.90 -6.60
CA CYS A 595 56.52 32.69 -7.62
C CYS A 595 57.51 33.87 -7.66
N LEU A 596 58.55 33.76 -8.50
CA LEU A 596 59.69 34.70 -8.59
C LEU A 596 59.32 36.18 -8.79
N ILE A 597 58.09 36.51 -9.20
CA ILE A 597 57.69 37.93 -9.33
C ILE A 597 57.74 38.67 -7.99
N THR A 598 57.58 37.96 -6.86
CA THR A 598 57.64 38.58 -5.53
C THR A 598 59.05 39.00 -5.13
N THR A 599 60.09 38.55 -5.84
CA THR A 599 61.48 38.96 -5.58
C THR A 599 61.89 40.18 -6.42
N VAL A 600 60.97 40.74 -7.21
CA VAL A 600 61.21 41.97 -7.97
C VAL A 600 60.85 43.15 -7.08
N ASN A 601 61.81 44.03 -6.83
CA ASN A 601 61.57 45.24 -6.07
C ASN A 601 60.66 46.20 -6.88
N PRO A 602 59.50 46.61 -6.33
CA PRO A 602 58.51 47.41 -7.06
C PRO A 602 58.96 48.85 -7.35
N GLU A 603 60.03 49.34 -6.69
CA GLU A 603 60.56 50.69 -6.89
C GLU A 603 61.75 50.73 -7.85
N THR A 604 62.57 49.69 -7.89
CA THR A 604 63.77 49.65 -8.74
C THR A 604 63.57 48.83 -10.01
N GLY A 605 62.58 47.91 -10.03
CA GLY A 605 62.39 46.98 -11.13
C GLY A 605 63.53 45.96 -11.25
N VAL A 606 64.26 45.70 -10.16
CA VAL A 606 65.37 44.74 -10.12
C VAL A 606 64.98 43.52 -9.28
N LYS A 607 65.46 42.34 -9.67
CA LYS A 607 65.33 41.12 -8.86
C LYS A 607 66.34 41.15 -7.72
N GLU A 608 65.85 41.05 -6.49
CA GLU A 608 66.66 41.08 -5.28
C GLU A 608 66.60 39.71 -4.57
N GLY A 609 67.70 38.95 -4.65
CA GLY A 609 67.85 37.70 -3.91
C GLY A 609 66.72 36.67 -4.11
N GLN A 610 66.31 36.02 -3.02
CA GLN A 610 65.24 35.02 -2.98
C GLN A 610 64.11 35.39 -2.01
N GLU A 611 64.18 36.55 -1.34
CA GLU A 611 63.13 37.00 -0.42
C GLU A 611 61.99 37.67 -1.20
N PRO A 612 60.72 37.56 -0.75
CA PRO A 612 60.23 36.87 0.45
C PRO A 612 59.98 35.35 0.26
N LEU A 613 60.36 34.77 -0.89
CA LEU A 613 60.05 33.36 -1.20
C LEU A 613 60.79 32.37 -0.31
N SER A 614 62.05 32.67 0.03
CA SER A 614 62.86 31.84 0.94
C SER A 614 62.19 31.74 2.31
N THR A 615 61.83 32.88 2.91
CA THR A 615 61.08 32.90 4.17
C THR A 615 59.75 32.16 4.06
N LEU A 616 58.94 32.43 3.04
CA LEU A 616 57.67 31.73 2.83
C LEU A 616 57.83 30.20 2.67
N ARG A 617 58.88 29.72 2.00
CA ARG A 617 59.17 28.28 1.89
C ARG A 617 59.48 27.62 3.23
N SER A 618 59.95 28.36 4.22
CA SER A 618 60.28 27.80 5.53
C SER A 618 59.04 27.37 6.33
N TYR A 619 57.88 28.00 6.13
CA TYR A 619 56.71 27.79 7.00
C TYR A 619 55.35 27.77 6.29
N ARG A 620 55.28 28.08 4.99
CA ARG A 620 54.01 28.17 4.23
C ARG A 620 53.93 27.18 3.08
N LEU A 621 54.55 26.01 3.21
CA LEU A 621 54.42 24.94 2.23
C LEU A 621 53.06 24.23 2.32
N PRO A 622 52.59 23.60 1.23
CA PRO A 622 51.39 22.77 1.22
C PRO A 622 51.40 21.67 2.29
N GLU A 623 50.42 21.66 3.19
CA GLU A 623 50.37 20.71 4.30
C GLU A 623 49.76 19.36 3.90
N ASN A 624 48.63 19.40 3.18
CA ASN A 624 47.89 18.18 2.82
C ASN A 624 48.28 17.62 1.45
N GLU A 625 48.11 16.30 1.28
CA GLU A 625 48.51 15.56 0.07
C GLU A 625 47.86 16.11 -1.22
N ASN A 626 46.64 16.62 -1.15
CA ASN A 626 45.98 17.22 -2.31
C ASN A 626 46.67 18.53 -2.72
N GLN A 627 47.00 19.39 -1.75
CA GLN A 627 47.74 20.63 -2.03
C GLN A 627 49.17 20.32 -2.49
N LYS A 628 49.86 19.34 -1.90
CA LYS A 628 51.20 18.92 -2.35
C LYS A 628 51.19 18.45 -3.80
N LYS A 629 50.19 17.66 -4.21
CA LYS A 629 50.03 17.23 -5.61
C LYS A 629 49.82 18.41 -6.58
N LEU A 630 49.14 19.46 -6.14
CA LEU A 630 48.79 20.61 -6.99
C LEU A 630 49.89 21.68 -7.06
N PHE A 631 50.58 21.92 -5.94
CA PHE A 631 51.49 23.06 -5.77
C PHE A 631 52.95 22.65 -5.49
N GLY A 632 53.21 21.36 -5.23
CA GLY A 632 54.54 20.84 -4.95
C GLY A 632 55.17 21.53 -3.73
N GLN A 633 56.39 22.03 -3.90
CA GLN A 633 57.13 22.77 -2.87
C GLN A 633 56.99 24.31 -3.03
N THR A 634 55.90 24.77 -3.62
CA THR A 634 55.64 26.20 -3.79
C THR A 634 54.88 26.74 -2.57
N PRO A 635 55.36 27.79 -1.89
CA PRO A 635 54.68 28.30 -0.71
C PRO A 635 53.35 28.97 -1.07
N LEU A 636 52.42 28.94 -0.12
CA LEU A 636 51.04 29.41 -0.24
C LEU A 636 50.82 30.65 0.62
N PHE A 637 50.38 31.73 -0.01
CA PHE A 637 50.13 33.00 0.66
C PHE A 637 49.01 33.70 -0.08
N GLY A 638 47.95 34.17 0.58
CA GLY A 638 46.77 34.74 -0.06
C GLY A 638 45.80 33.73 -0.70
N LEU A 639 44.64 34.24 -1.13
CA LEU A 639 43.47 33.47 -1.53
C LEU A 639 43.03 33.81 -2.96
N MET A 640 42.94 32.78 -3.82
CA MET A 640 42.45 32.90 -5.20
C MET A 640 40.95 32.58 -5.25
N CYS A 641 40.16 33.50 -5.80
CA CYS A 641 38.70 33.38 -5.85
C CYS A 641 38.13 33.53 -7.27
N GLY A 642 37.05 32.78 -7.51
CA GLY A 642 36.11 33.04 -8.59
C GLY A 642 34.97 33.94 -8.09
N VAL A 643 34.29 34.62 -9.00
CA VAL A 643 33.20 35.54 -8.66
C VAL A 643 31.86 34.83 -8.85
N GLU A 644 31.09 34.68 -7.78
CA GLU A 644 29.75 34.11 -7.78
C GLU A 644 28.69 35.18 -8.05
N GLN A 645 28.87 36.36 -7.48
CA GLN A 645 28.00 37.52 -7.67
C GLN A 645 28.85 38.77 -7.94
N GLU A 646 28.49 39.49 -9.00
CA GLU A 646 29.06 40.80 -9.36
C GLU A 646 28.49 41.90 -8.43
N GLY A 647 29.18 43.03 -8.33
CA GLY A 647 28.77 44.15 -7.48
C GLY A 647 29.91 45.14 -7.28
N SER A 648 29.71 46.19 -6.50
CA SER A 648 30.78 47.14 -6.17
C SER A 648 31.40 46.86 -4.81
N ILE A 649 32.69 47.16 -4.68
CA ILE A 649 33.42 47.11 -3.41
C ILE A 649 34.13 48.43 -3.15
N HIS A 650 34.19 48.83 -1.88
CA HIS A 650 34.80 50.07 -1.42
C HIS A 650 35.75 49.79 -0.26
N ILE A 651 36.76 50.64 -0.07
CA ILE A 651 37.55 50.63 1.16
C ILE A 651 36.61 50.88 2.35
N GLY A 652 36.78 50.10 3.42
CA GLY A 652 35.95 50.09 4.61
C GLY A 652 34.81 49.06 4.62
N ASP A 653 34.46 48.49 3.46
CA ASP A 653 33.40 47.48 3.39
C ASP A 653 33.69 46.31 4.33
N THR A 654 32.66 45.90 5.08
CA THR A 654 32.77 44.73 5.95
C THR A 654 32.90 43.47 5.11
N VAL A 655 33.93 42.70 5.39
CA VAL A 655 34.20 41.41 4.75
C VAL A 655 33.53 40.33 5.58
N TYR A 656 32.63 39.59 4.95
CA TYR A 656 32.02 38.42 5.55
C TYR A 656 32.57 37.14 4.93
N ALA A 657 32.87 36.12 5.73
CA ALA A 657 33.30 34.82 5.21
C ALA A 657 32.49 33.66 5.82
N SER A 658 32.45 32.54 5.09
CA SER A 658 31.90 31.25 5.56
C SER A 658 32.94 30.14 5.42
N GLY A 659 32.98 29.16 6.32
CA GLY A 659 33.94 28.05 6.25
C GLY A 659 34.33 27.42 7.59
N LYS A 660 35.15 26.36 7.55
CA LYS A 660 35.56 25.54 8.73
C LYS A 660 36.27 26.32 9.84
N ALA A 661 36.86 27.47 9.53
CA ALA A 661 37.63 28.28 10.49
C ALA A 661 36.80 29.39 11.15
N VAL A 662 35.50 29.47 10.87
CA VAL A 662 34.66 30.65 11.18
C VAL A 662 33.80 30.45 12.45
N GLY A 663 33.83 29.26 13.06
CA GLY A 663 33.15 29.02 14.33
C GLY A 663 33.48 27.65 14.91
N ARG A 664 34.05 27.63 16.12
CA ARG A 664 34.28 26.41 16.90
C ARG A 664 32.93 25.73 17.18
N MET A 665 32.91 24.41 17.04
CA MET A 665 31.76 23.51 17.23
C MET A 665 30.98 23.77 18.52
N ASP A 666 29.73 24.26 18.42
CA ASP A 666 28.70 24.11 19.48
C ASP A 666 27.25 24.01 18.97
N GLY A 667 27.02 23.93 17.65
CA GLY A 667 25.66 23.90 17.06
C GLY A 667 24.94 22.54 17.06
N LEU A 668 25.67 21.43 17.25
CA LEU A 668 25.07 20.09 17.18
C LEU A 668 24.15 19.80 18.37
N LYS A 669 24.39 20.44 19.54
CA LYS A 669 23.52 20.32 20.72
C LYS A 669 22.25 21.18 20.63
N ALA A 670 22.31 22.34 19.98
CA ALA A 670 21.14 23.23 19.82
C ALA A 670 20.14 22.74 18.75
N THR A 671 20.61 21.97 17.77
CA THR A 671 19.77 21.47 16.66
C THR A 671 18.70 20.47 17.11
N LEU A 672 18.88 19.81 18.26
CA LEU A 672 17.88 18.90 18.85
C LEU A 672 16.81 19.60 19.70
N GLN A 673 16.89 20.92 19.91
CA GLN A 673 16.00 21.65 20.83
C GLN A 673 14.98 22.59 20.16
N SER A 674 14.98 22.80 18.84
CA SER A 674 13.91 23.60 18.22
C SER A 674 12.62 22.78 18.13
N LYS A 675 11.57 23.24 18.85
CA LYS A 675 10.28 22.53 18.96
C LYS A 675 9.67 22.21 17.60
N GLU A 676 9.85 23.03 16.58
CA GLU A 676 9.26 22.82 15.25
C GLU A 676 9.97 21.75 14.42
N VAL A 677 11.30 21.64 14.53
CA VAL A 677 12.07 20.56 13.89
C VAL A 677 11.87 19.26 14.66
N LEU A 678 11.83 19.33 15.99
CA LEU A 678 11.46 18.18 16.81
C LEU A 678 10.03 17.73 16.51
N ILE A 679 9.05 18.63 16.33
CA ILE A 679 7.67 18.26 15.94
C ILE A 679 7.63 17.70 14.53
N THR A 680 8.34 18.27 13.56
CA THR A 680 8.33 17.76 12.17
C THR A 680 9.03 16.41 12.08
N VAL A 681 10.16 16.23 12.77
CA VAL A 681 10.83 14.94 12.88
C VAL A 681 9.99 13.96 13.69
N LEU A 682 9.44 14.34 14.84
CA LEU A 682 8.57 13.47 15.65
C LEU A 682 7.25 13.13 14.93
N THR A 683 6.64 14.02 14.17
CA THR A 683 5.41 13.73 13.41
C THR A 683 5.71 12.91 12.17
N THR A 684 6.81 13.18 11.45
CA THR A 684 7.23 12.35 10.31
C THR A 684 7.67 10.97 10.78
N THR A 685 8.49 10.91 11.83
CA THR A 685 8.89 9.67 12.50
C THR A 685 7.71 9.02 13.19
N ALA A 686 6.71 9.71 13.74
CA ALA A 686 5.52 9.10 14.33
C ALA A 686 4.52 8.64 13.27
N VAL A 687 4.42 9.28 12.11
CA VAL A 687 3.59 8.80 10.98
C VAL A 687 4.26 7.61 10.31
N ILE A 688 5.59 7.63 10.15
CA ILE A 688 6.36 6.50 9.66
C ILE A 688 6.40 5.39 10.70
N SER A 689 6.56 5.68 11.99
CA SER A 689 6.56 4.70 13.07
C SER A 689 5.16 4.22 13.41
N ALA A 690 4.10 5.00 13.23
CA ALA A 690 2.72 4.55 13.33
C ALA A 690 2.31 3.79 12.07
N GLY A 691 2.86 4.12 10.89
CA GLY A 691 2.71 3.34 9.67
C GLY A 691 3.44 2.00 9.77
N ILE A 692 4.67 2.01 10.29
CA ILE A 692 5.48 0.81 10.57
C ILE A 692 4.93 0.05 11.77
N ALA A 693 4.41 0.70 12.81
CA ALA A 693 3.78 0.04 13.95
C ALA A 693 2.39 -0.48 13.60
N TYR A 694 1.60 0.18 12.75
CA TYR A 694 0.35 -0.33 12.19
C TYR A 694 0.63 -1.49 11.24
N PHE A 695 1.68 -1.41 10.42
CA PHE A 695 2.14 -2.50 9.57
C PHE A 695 2.72 -3.67 10.39
N GLN A 696 3.53 -3.41 11.42
CA GLN A 696 4.08 -4.42 12.34
C GLN A 696 3.01 -4.98 13.29
N TRP A 697 1.98 -4.22 13.65
CA TRP A 697 0.80 -4.68 14.40
C TRP A 697 -0.11 -5.54 13.52
N ARG A 698 -0.17 -5.25 12.21
CA ARG A 698 -0.90 -6.08 11.23
C ARG A 698 -0.09 -7.30 10.75
N GLN A 699 1.24 -7.28 10.87
CA GLN A 699 2.17 -8.37 10.50
C GLN A 699 2.64 -9.25 11.68
N ARG A 700 2.57 -8.79 12.93
CA ARG A 700 2.81 -9.60 14.13
C ARG A 700 1.45 -10.07 14.68
N LYS A 701 1.13 -11.36 14.80
CA LYS A 701 1.93 -12.60 14.74
C LYS A 701 0.98 -13.79 14.50
N ARG A 702 1.34 -14.74 13.63
CA ARG A 702 1.16 -16.18 13.95
C ARG A 702 2.42 -16.60 14.69
N HIS A 703 2.41 -16.57 16.02
CA HIS A 703 3.57 -16.92 16.82
C HIS A 703 3.59 -18.44 16.98
N TYR A 704 4.33 -19.13 16.12
CA TYR A 704 4.56 -20.56 16.28
C TYR A 704 5.50 -20.78 17.46
N VAL A 705 4.99 -21.38 18.52
CA VAL A 705 5.77 -21.81 19.70
C VAL A 705 5.88 -23.34 19.67
N PRO A 706 7.01 -23.93 20.09
CA PRO A 706 7.10 -25.37 20.24
C PRO A 706 6.10 -25.81 21.32
N VAL A 707 5.26 -26.78 20.99
CA VAL A 707 4.22 -27.29 21.90
C VAL A 707 4.38 -28.78 22.23
N GLY A 708 5.23 -29.50 21.49
CA GLY A 708 5.44 -30.93 21.69
C GLY A 708 6.20 -31.57 20.54
N HIS A 709 6.10 -32.89 20.40
CA HIS A 709 6.64 -33.66 19.29
C HIS A 709 5.64 -34.73 18.82
N VAL A 710 5.77 -35.19 17.57
CA VAL A 710 4.92 -36.25 17.02
C VAL A 710 5.23 -37.57 17.74
N ALA A 711 4.25 -38.12 18.45
CA ALA A 711 4.37 -39.38 19.17
C ALA A 711 4.00 -40.57 18.27
N LYS A 712 2.91 -40.45 17.50
CA LYS A 712 2.40 -41.52 16.63
C LYS A 712 1.77 -40.96 15.37
N ILE A 713 1.93 -41.70 14.28
CA ILE A 713 1.25 -41.45 13.00
C ILE A 713 0.36 -42.66 12.69
N TYR A 714 -0.89 -42.40 12.30
CA TYR A 714 -1.85 -43.42 11.93
C TYR A 714 -2.46 -43.17 10.55
N MET A 715 -2.60 -44.25 9.78
CA MET A 715 -3.31 -44.29 8.50
C MET A 715 -4.38 -45.39 8.52
N TYR A 716 -5.52 -45.16 7.87
CA TYR A 716 -6.59 -46.15 7.82
C TYR A 716 -7.05 -46.31 6.37
N PRO A 717 -6.40 -47.19 5.59
CA PRO A 717 -6.69 -47.36 4.15
C PRO A 717 -8.18 -47.56 3.85
N VAL A 718 -8.85 -48.38 4.66
CA VAL A 718 -10.28 -48.68 4.56
C VAL A 718 -11.05 -47.98 5.67
N LYS A 719 -12.12 -47.27 5.31
CA LYS A 719 -13.03 -46.63 6.27
C LYS A 719 -13.58 -47.64 7.28
N CYS A 720 -13.70 -47.24 8.54
CA CYS A 720 -14.15 -48.04 9.69
C CYS A 720 -13.23 -49.19 10.14
N CYS A 721 -12.36 -49.72 9.28
CA CYS A 721 -11.42 -50.81 9.60
C CYS A 721 -10.29 -50.37 10.54
N ARG A 722 -9.43 -51.33 10.93
CA ARG A 722 -8.24 -51.11 11.77
C ARG A 722 -7.28 -50.11 11.12
N GLY A 723 -6.59 -49.33 11.96
CA GLY A 723 -5.57 -48.38 11.53
C GLY A 723 -4.16 -48.97 11.62
N LEU A 724 -3.30 -48.53 10.71
CA LEU A 724 -1.87 -48.81 10.65
C LEU A 724 -1.11 -47.72 11.41
N GLU A 725 -0.18 -48.13 12.27
CA GLU A 725 0.77 -47.23 12.93
C GLU A 725 2.02 -47.11 12.04
N LEU A 726 2.48 -45.89 11.79
CA LEU A 726 3.58 -45.58 10.86
C LEU A 726 4.68 -44.80 11.58
N GLU A 727 5.94 -45.00 11.15
CA GLU A 727 7.09 -44.21 11.61
C GLU A 727 7.25 -42.89 10.85
N GLU A 728 6.88 -42.88 9.58
CA GLU A 728 6.83 -41.69 8.73
C GLU A 728 5.66 -41.76 7.74
N ALA A 729 5.18 -40.60 7.30
CA ALA A 729 4.19 -40.52 6.23
C ALA A 729 4.26 -39.18 5.49
N LEU A 730 3.80 -39.19 4.23
CA LEU A 730 3.54 -37.97 3.48
C LEU A 730 2.16 -37.43 3.86
N LEU A 731 2.09 -36.18 4.32
CA LEU A 731 0.83 -35.48 4.54
C LEU A 731 0.47 -34.69 3.28
N THR A 732 -0.66 -35.03 2.67
CA THR A 732 -1.19 -34.40 1.45
C THR A 732 -2.46 -33.60 1.74
N GLU A 733 -2.95 -32.83 0.77
CA GLU A 733 -4.24 -32.14 0.84
C GLU A 733 -5.42 -33.09 1.13
N GLN A 734 -5.31 -34.40 0.84
CA GLN A 734 -6.36 -35.41 1.00
C GLN A 734 -6.16 -36.33 2.23
N GLY A 735 -5.04 -36.19 2.95
CA GLY A 735 -4.78 -36.91 4.20
C GLY A 735 -3.39 -37.54 4.27
N VAL A 736 -3.25 -38.58 5.07
CA VAL A 736 -2.00 -39.35 5.21
C VAL A 736 -1.81 -40.24 3.99
N GLN A 737 -0.59 -40.34 3.48
CA GLN A 737 -0.22 -41.26 2.41
C GLN A 737 1.07 -42.02 2.79
N SER A 738 1.06 -43.33 2.56
CA SER A 738 2.23 -44.20 2.71
C SER A 738 2.20 -45.31 1.66
N GLU A 739 3.36 -45.65 1.09
CA GLU A 739 3.51 -46.71 0.07
C GLU A 739 2.53 -46.62 -1.11
N GLY A 740 2.20 -45.39 -1.55
CA GLY A 740 1.23 -45.17 -2.63
C GLY A 740 -0.24 -45.35 -2.23
N VAL A 741 -0.51 -45.76 -0.99
CA VAL A 741 -1.85 -45.92 -0.42
C VAL A 741 -2.24 -44.66 0.32
N MET A 742 -3.47 -44.19 0.11
CA MET A 742 -4.01 -43.00 0.75
C MET A 742 -4.97 -43.36 1.89
N ASP A 743 -4.98 -42.51 2.91
CA ASP A 743 -5.88 -42.60 4.04
C ASP A 743 -7.35 -42.58 3.60
N ARG A 744 -8.08 -43.61 4.03
CA ARG A 744 -9.50 -43.86 3.73
C ARG A 744 -9.82 -43.76 2.23
N HIS A 745 -8.95 -44.21 1.33
CA HIS A 745 -9.30 -44.25 -0.10
C HIS A 745 -10.18 -45.44 -0.50
N LEU A 746 -10.50 -46.35 0.45
CA LEU A 746 -11.37 -47.50 0.30
C LEU A 746 -12.55 -47.44 1.29
N VAL A 747 -13.72 -47.95 0.90
CA VAL A 747 -14.89 -48.09 1.78
C VAL A 747 -15.68 -49.34 1.44
N ILE A 748 -16.22 -50.00 2.48
CA ILE A 748 -17.11 -51.14 2.33
C ILE A 748 -18.55 -50.63 2.22
N LEU A 749 -19.30 -51.13 1.23
CA LEU A 749 -20.72 -50.90 1.07
C LEU A 749 -21.49 -52.18 1.44
N TYR A 750 -22.65 -52.02 2.07
CA TYR A 750 -23.66 -53.07 2.26
C TYR A 750 -24.98 -52.58 1.68
N LYS A 751 -25.52 -53.30 0.69
CA LYS A 751 -26.69 -52.88 -0.09
C LYS A 751 -26.58 -51.42 -0.57
N ASP A 752 -25.43 -51.12 -1.20
CA ASP A 752 -25.06 -49.82 -1.79
C ASP A 752 -25.03 -48.62 -0.82
N ARG A 753 -24.96 -48.87 0.50
CA ARG A 753 -24.70 -47.85 1.52
C ARG A 753 -23.41 -48.15 2.25
N PHE A 754 -22.63 -47.13 2.63
CA PHE A 754 -21.39 -47.39 3.37
C PHE A 754 -21.67 -48.12 4.69
N LEU A 755 -20.85 -49.12 4.99
CA LEU A 755 -20.95 -49.89 6.22
C LEU A 755 -20.33 -49.10 7.37
N ASP A 756 -21.17 -48.73 8.33
CA ASP A 756 -20.74 -48.03 9.52
C ASP A 756 -20.41 -49.00 10.64
N SER A 757 -19.30 -48.79 11.35
CA SER A 757 -18.98 -49.54 12.57
C SER A 757 -20.08 -49.50 13.64
N ARG A 758 -20.97 -48.50 13.61
CA ARG A 758 -22.16 -48.43 14.48
C ARG A 758 -23.22 -49.46 14.10
N THR A 759 -23.35 -49.84 12.83
CA THR A 759 -24.32 -50.85 12.39
C THR A 759 -23.73 -52.25 12.51
N ASP A 760 -22.48 -52.46 12.09
CA ASP A 760 -21.76 -53.72 12.29
C ASP A 760 -20.34 -53.47 12.82
N PRO A 761 -20.15 -53.49 14.16
CA PRO A 761 -18.86 -53.25 14.80
C PRO A 761 -17.73 -54.19 14.37
N ARG A 762 -18.04 -55.39 13.85
CA ARG A 762 -17.03 -56.38 13.43
C ARG A 762 -16.12 -55.84 12.33
N ILE A 763 -16.55 -54.81 11.58
CA ILE A 763 -15.72 -54.14 10.57
C ILE A 763 -14.38 -53.63 11.13
N VAL A 764 -14.30 -53.29 12.43
CA VAL A 764 -13.04 -52.81 13.03
C VAL A 764 -11.98 -53.91 13.15
N LEU A 765 -12.37 -55.19 13.06
CA LEU A 765 -11.48 -56.35 13.12
C LEU A 765 -10.77 -56.62 11.79
N ILE A 766 -11.25 -56.02 10.69
CA ILE A 766 -10.58 -56.10 9.40
C ILE A 766 -9.33 -55.22 9.46
N SER A 767 -8.17 -55.81 9.22
CA SER A 767 -6.86 -55.17 9.23
C SER A 767 -6.31 -55.03 7.81
N PRO A 768 -6.36 -53.83 7.22
CA PRO A 768 -5.67 -53.55 5.96
C PRO A 768 -4.16 -53.41 6.18
N GLN A 769 -3.36 -53.97 5.29
CA GLN A 769 -1.90 -53.80 5.21
C GLN A 769 -1.54 -53.17 3.86
N CYS A 770 -0.55 -52.28 3.84
CA CYS A 770 0.09 -51.82 2.60
C CYS A 770 1.14 -52.86 2.19
N VAL A 771 1.17 -53.25 0.92
CA VAL A 771 2.07 -54.31 0.42
C VAL A 771 2.96 -53.85 -0.74
N GLY A 772 3.31 -52.56 -0.80
CA GLY A 772 4.04 -51.95 -1.92
C GLY A 772 3.16 -51.67 -3.16
N ASP A 773 3.64 -50.80 -4.05
CA ASP A 773 2.99 -50.44 -5.33
C ASP A 773 1.51 -50.00 -5.25
N GLY A 774 1.11 -49.38 -4.12
CA GLY A 774 -0.25 -48.90 -3.90
C GLY A 774 -1.30 -50.00 -3.64
N GLN A 775 -0.87 -51.25 -3.42
CA GLN A 775 -1.77 -52.37 -3.13
C GLN A 775 -2.12 -52.48 -1.64
N VAL A 776 -3.31 -53.04 -1.36
CA VAL A 776 -3.82 -53.26 -0.01
C VAL A 776 -4.17 -54.73 0.19
N ARG A 777 -3.67 -55.34 1.27
CA ARG A 777 -4.03 -56.70 1.72
C ARG A 777 -4.95 -56.63 2.94
N LEU A 778 -6.07 -57.34 2.92
CA LEU A 778 -7.04 -57.43 4.01
C LEU A 778 -6.85 -58.71 4.82
N GLU A 779 -6.85 -58.58 6.14
CA GLU A 779 -6.80 -59.69 7.09
C GLU A 779 -7.93 -59.56 8.11
N ALA A 780 -8.49 -60.68 8.57
CA ALA A 780 -9.45 -60.68 9.67
C ALA A 780 -9.42 -62.03 10.41
N PRO A 781 -9.88 -62.08 11.69
CA PRO A 781 -9.91 -63.34 12.45
C PRO A 781 -10.71 -64.43 11.73
N GLY A 782 -10.10 -65.60 11.54
CA GLY A 782 -10.74 -66.76 10.91
C GLY A 782 -10.91 -66.65 9.39
N MET A 783 -10.25 -65.69 8.74
CA MET A 783 -10.29 -65.47 7.29
C MET A 783 -8.91 -65.64 6.67
N ASP A 784 -8.84 -66.24 5.48
CA ASP A 784 -7.63 -66.22 4.65
C ASP A 784 -7.34 -64.78 4.18
N PRO A 785 -6.08 -64.31 4.15
CA PRO A 785 -5.76 -62.96 3.68
C PRO A 785 -6.16 -62.74 2.22
N LEU A 786 -6.63 -61.53 1.90
CA LEU A 786 -6.98 -61.13 0.52
C LEU A 786 -6.13 -59.95 0.07
N THR A 787 -5.34 -60.10 -0.99
CA THR A 787 -4.64 -58.98 -1.64
C THR A 787 -5.48 -58.41 -2.76
N LEU A 788 -5.77 -57.11 -2.72
CA LEU A 788 -6.58 -56.46 -3.74
C LEU A 788 -5.75 -56.19 -5.01
N SER A 789 -6.21 -56.67 -6.16
CA SER A 789 -5.59 -56.41 -7.47
C SER A 789 -5.88 -55.00 -8.02
N GLY A 790 -6.55 -54.14 -7.26
CA GLY A 790 -7.06 -52.84 -7.69
C GLY A 790 -8.55 -52.86 -8.08
N PRO A 791 -9.14 -51.70 -8.41
CA PRO A 791 -10.53 -51.64 -8.82
C PRO A 791 -10.73 -52.18 -10.25
N THR A 792 -11.70 -53.07 -10.45
CA THR A 792 -11.94 -53.78 -11.71
C THR A 792 -13.37 -53.69 -12.22
N GLY A 793 -14.31 -53.19 -11.40
CA GLY A 793 -15.73 -53.13 -11.73
C GLY A 793 -16.26 -51.73 -12.02
N ASP A 794 -17.57 -51.56 -11.84
CA ASP A 794 -18.28 -50.33 -12.21
C ASP A 794 -17.97 -49.14 -11.29
N VAL A 795 -18.22 -47.93 -11.80
CA VAL A 795 -18.24 -46.71 -10.99
C VAL A 795 -19.55 -46.66 -10.19
N ILE A 796 -19.43 -46.57 -8.87
CA ILE A 796 -20.52 -46.54 -7.91
C ILE A 796 -20.54 -45.18 -7.21
N ASP A 797 -21.72 -44.55 -7.15
CA ASP A 797 -21.91 -43.35 -6.35
C ASP A 797 -21.86 -43.68 -4.87
N VAL A 798 -21.05 -42.90 -4.13
CA VAL A 798 -20.81 -43.11 -2.71
C VAL A 798 -21.10 -41.82 -1.96
N SER A 799 -22.11 -41.88 -1.10
CA SER A 799 -22.41 -40.81 -0.14
C SER A 799 -21.96 -41.21 1.25
N ILE A 800 -21.09 -40.39 1.85
CA ILE A 800 -20.65 -40.55 3.24
C ILE A 800 -20.93 -39.24 3.96
N TRP A 801 -21.87 -39.30 4.90
CA TRP A 801 -22.26 -38.16 5.73
C TRP A 801 -22.60 -36.91 4.91
N ASP A 802 -23.44 -37.08 3.89
CA ASP A 802 -23.93 -36.03 2.99
C ASP A 802 -22.85 -35.38 2.10
N ILE A 803 -21.65 -35.96 2.05
CA ILE A 803 -20.59 -35.58 1.09
C ILE A 803 -20.54 -36.66 0.01
N ASN A 804 -20.84 -36.27 -1.23
CA ASN A 804 -21.08 -37.19 -2.34
C ASN A 804 -19.86 -37.28 -3.25
N GLY A 805 -19.40 -38.49 -3.51
CA GLY A 805 -18.38 -38.78 -4.51
C GLY A 805 -18.75 -40.04 -5.28
N ASN A 806 -17.78 -40.59 -5.98
CA ASN A 806 -17.91 -41.93 -6.55
C ASN A 806 -16.63 -42.73 -6.32
N ALA A 807 -16.73 -44.02 -6.56
CA ALA A 807 -15.69 -45.00 -6.32
C ALA A 807 -15.80 -46.10 -7.38
N VAL A 808 -14.77 -46.89 -7.56
CA VAL A 808 -14.77 -48.03 -8.49
C VAL A 808 -14.79 -49.33 -7.69
N ASP A 809 -15.63 -50.28 -8.09
CA ASP A 809 -15.76 -51.58 -7.43
C ASP A 809 -14.45 -52.39 -7.51
N CYS A 810 -14.01 -52.95 -6.39
CA CYS A 810 -12.84 -53.84 -6.28
C CYS A 810 -13.12 -55.28 -6.74
N GLY A 811 -14.35 -55.57 -7.17
CA GLY A 811 -14.69 -56.78 -7.89
C GLY A 811 -15.22 -57.92 -7.00
N PRO A 812 -15.61 -59.03 -7.62
CA PRO A 812 -16.36 -60.11 -6.97
C PRO A 812 -15.58 -60.85 -5.89
N GLU A 813 -14.25 -60.92 -5.99
CA GLU A 813 -13.42 -61.58 -4.97
C GLU A 813 -13.45 -60.83 -3.63
N ALA A 814 -13.34 -59.49 -3.67
CA ALA A 814 -13.47 -58.64 -2.49
C ALA A 814 -14.89 -58.72 -1.89
N ALA A 815 -15.92 -58.76 -2.74
CA ALA A 815 -17.30 -58.97 -2.29
C ALA A 815 -17.46 -60.32 -1.57
N ALA A 816 -17.03 -61.43 -2.18
CA ALA A 816 -17.14 -62.78 -1.62
C ALA A 816 -16.40 -62.91 -0.28
N TRP A 817 -15.22 -62.29 -0.16
CA TRP A 817 -14.47 -62.26 1.09
C TRP A 817 -15.24 -61.55 2.22
N LEU A 818 -15.84 -60.39 1.91
CA LEU A 818 -16.67 -59.65 2.88
C LEU A 818 -17.95 -60.40 3.25
N GLU A 819 -18.60 -61.06 2.29
CA GLU A 819 -19.79 -61.88 2.53
C GLU A 819 -19.50 -63.06 3.46
N LYS A 820 -18.36 -63.73 3.26
CA LYS A 820 -17.87 -64.80 4.15
C LYS A 820 -17.58 -64.26 5.56
N PHE A 821 -16.91 -63.11 5.68
CA PHE A 821 -16.59 -62.51 6.98
C PHE A 821 -17.85 -62.08 7.76
N PHE A 822 -18.79 -61.40 7.09
CA PHE A 822 -19.99 -60.88 7.76
C PHE A 822 -21.12 -61.92 7.88
N GLY A 823 -21.04 -63.01 7.11
CA GLY A 823 -21.96 -64.16 7.15
C GLY A 823 -23.26 -63.97 6.36
N LYS A 824 -23.30 -63.04 5.40
CA LYS A 824 -24.49 -62.76 4.56
C LYS A 824 -24.11 -62.01 3.27
N PRO A 825 -24.92 -62.11 2.20
CA PRO A 825 -24.61 -61.47 0.92
C PRO A 825 -24.88 -59.96 0.89
N GLY A 826 -24.39 -59.28 -0.15
CA GLY A 826 -24.72 -57.90 -0.48
C GLY A 826 -23.65 -56.87 -0.12
N TYR A 827 -22.39 -57.29 0.01
CA TYR A 827 -21.25 -56.42 0.29
C TYR A 827 -20.47 -56.07 -0.97
N LYS A 828 -19.92 -54.86 -1.03
CA LYS A 828 -18.95 -54.42 -2.04
C LYS A 828 -17.80 -53.69 -1.36
N LEU A 829 -16.60 -53.79 -1.91
CA LEU A 829 -15.48 -52.94 -1.55
C LEU A 829 -15.25 -51.99 -2.71
N VAL A 830 -15.16 -50.69 -2.44
CA VAL A 830 -14.98 -49.69 -3.52
C VAL A 830 -13.82 -48.76 -3.21
N MET A 831 -13.08 -48.36 -4.25
CA MET A 831 -11.86 -47.55 -4.17
C MET A 831 -12.03 -46.22 -4.90
N SER A 832 -11.55 -45.13 -4.30
CA SER A 832 -11.43 -43.84 -4.98
C SER A 832 -10.19 -43.84 -5.88
N THR A 833 -10.36 -43.56 -7.17
CA THR A 833 -9.27 -43.47 -8.16
C THR A 833 -8.98 -42.01 -8.54
N PRO A 834 -7.91 -41.72 -9.30
CA PRO A 834 -7.65 -40.37 -9.81
C PRO A 834 -8.81 -39.78 -10.61
N GLY A 835 -9.54 -40.61 -11.37
CA GLY A 835 -10.72 -40.22 -12.16
C GLY A 835 -12.01 -40.12 -11.35
N SER A 836 -12.04 -40.56 -10.09
CA SER A 836 -13.22 -40.45 -9.25
C SER A 836 -13.57 -38.99 -8.93
N LYS A 837 -14.87 -38.69 -8.86
CA LYS A 837 -15.40 -37.44 -8.34
C LYS A 837 -14.93 -37.27 -6.90
N LYS A 838 -14.10 -36.24 -6.69
CA LYS A 838 -13.53 -35.92 -5.37
C LYS A 838 -14.62 -35.42 -4.41
N ARG A 839 -14.48 -35.78 -3.14
CA ARG A 839 -15.35 -35.34 -2.04
C ARG A 839 -14.77 -34.07 -1.44
N HIS A 840 -15.58 -33.01 -1.30
CA HIS A 840 -15.14 -31.75 -0.70
C HIS A 840 -15.71 -31.57 0.70
N THR A 841 -14.85 -31.19 1.65
CA THR A 841 -15.23 -30.93 3.04
C THR A 841 -16.36 -29.90 3.16
N THR A 842 -16.40 -28.92 2.24
CA THR A 842 -17.38 -27.83 2.21
C THR A 842 -18.80 -28.25 1.81
N GLU A 843 -18.98 -29.46 1.24
CA GLU A 843 -20.31 -30.03 0.96
C GLU A 843 -21.07 -30.31 2.27
N HIS A 844 -20.36 -30.67 3.34
CA HIS A 844 -20.98 -30.90 4.63
C HIS A 844 -21.34 -29.57 5.30
N TRP A 845 -22.62 -29.37 5.60
CA TRP A 845 -23.17 -28.12 6.15
C TRP A 845 -22.41 -27.59 7.39
N ARG A 846 -22.02 -28.48 8.30
CA ARG A 846 -21.26 -28.15 9.52
C ARG A 846 -19.87 -27.55 9.22
N TYR A 847 -19.23 -27.96 8.12
CA TYR A 847 -17.86 -27.60 7.77
C TYR A 847 -17.77 -26.50 6.71
N LYS A 848 -18.86 -26.23 5.97
CA LYS A 848 -18.95 -25.19 4.94
C LYS A 848 -18.43 -23.81 5.37
N ARG A 849 -18.51 -23.47 6.66
CA ARG A 849 -18.04 -22.18 7.22
C ARG A 849 -16.57 -22.18 7.68
N PHE A 850 -15.95 -23.35 7.81
CA PHE A 850 -14.64 -23.53 8.45
C PHE A 850 -13.59 -24.15 7.53
N ALA A 851 -14.02 -24.92 6.54
CA ALA A 851 -13.17 -25.51 5.52
C ALA A 851 -12.98 -24.57 4.32
N ARG A 852 -11.90 -24.76 3.58
CA ARG A 852 -11.64 -24.09 2.30
C ARG A 852 -12.32 -24.85 1.17
N PRO A 853 -12.69 -24.18 0.06
CA PRO A 853 -13.27 -24.83 -1.11
C PRO A 853 -12.46 -26.02 -1.63
N ASP A 854 -11.13 -25.91 -1.56
CA ASP A 854 -10.19 -26.93 -2.03
C ASP A 854 -9.85 -28.00 -0.97
N ASP A 855 -10.44 -27.96 0.24
CA ASP A 855 -10.24 -29.01 1.25
C ASP A 855 -10.92 -30.32 0.81
N LYS A 856 -10.17 -31.16 0.10
CA LYS A 856 -10.62 -32.46 -0.40
C LYS A 856 -10.46 -33.56 0.66
N VAL A 857 -11.28 -34.59 0.55
CA VAL A 857 -11.17 -35.82 1.35
C VAL A 857 -11.34 -37.05 0.48
N GLY A 858 -10.72 -38.16 0.88
CA GLY A 858 -11.05 -39.52 0.42
C GLY A 858 -12.40 -39.94 0.99
N PHE A 859 -12.48 -41.09 1.69
CA PHE A 859 -13.68 -41.53 2.43
C PHE A 859 -13.63 -41.24 3.94
N GLN A 860 -12.75 -40.33 4.38
CA GLN A 860 -12.81 -39.75 5.72
C GLN A 860 -14.21 -39.18 5.99
N ASP A 861 -14.59 -39.07 7.27
CA ASP A 861 -15.89 -38.51 7.61
C ASP A 861 -16.03 -37.08 7.06
N GLN A 862 -15.08 -36.19 7.40
CA GLN A 862 -15.23 -34.76 7.12
C GLN A 862 -13.92 -34.02 6.77
N THR A 863 -12.74 -34.36 7.30
CA THR A 863 -11.48 -33.62 7.04
C THR A 863 -10.31 -34.56 6.72
N ALA A 864 -9.28 -34.03 6.05
CA ALA A 864 -8.09 -34.77 5.64
C ALA A 864 -7.33 -35.41 6.82
N LEU A 865 -7.22 -34.69 7.93
CA LEU A 865 -6.51 -35.15 9.13
C LEU A 865 -7.36 -35.01 10.40
N MET A 866 -7.08 -35.87 11.37
CA MET A 866 -7.41 -35.66 12.78
C MET A 866 -6.13 -35.62 13.63
N LEU A 867 -5.99 -34.60 14.48
CA LEU A 867 -4.86 -34.44 15.41
C LEU A 867 -5.34 -34.49 16.88
N THR A 868 -4.57 -35.08 17.79
CA THR A 868 -4.84 -35.03 19.24
C THR A 868 -3.55 -35.25 20.04
N SER A 869 -3.61 -35.24 21.37
CA SER A 869 -2.45 -35.45 22.24
C SER A 869 -2.56 -36.68 23.15
N GLU A 870 -1.41 -37.23 23.57
CA GLU A 870 -1.34 -38.29 24.58
C GLU A 870 -1.87 -37.79 25.94
N ALA A 871 -1.53 -36.55 26.31
CA ALA A 871 -2.01 -35.93 27.55
C ALA A 871 -3.55 -35.83 27.63
N SER A 872 -4.22 -35.54 26.51
CA SER A 872 -5.69 -35.59 26.43
C SER A 872 -6.25 -36.99 26.70
N LEU A 873 -5.59 -38.04 26.17
CA LEU A 873 -6.00 -39.43 26.37
C LEU A 873 -5.79 -39.86 27.83
N ASP A 874 -4.63 -39.53 28.40
CA ASP A 874 -4.32 -39.84 29.80
C ASP A 874 -5.30 -39.16 30.75
N ASN A 875 -5.63 -37.89 30.50
CA ASN A 875 -6.66 -37.18 31.27
C ASN A 875 -8.01 -37.90 31.26
N LEU A 876 -8.42 -38.43 30.11
CA LEU A 876 -9.64 -39.20 29.98
C LEU A 876 -9.54 -40.55 30.70
N ASN A 877 -8.45 -41.29 30.48
CA ASN A 877 -8.24 -42.61 31.09
C ASN A 877 -8.21 -42.54 32.62
N ASN A 878 -7.69 -41.46 33.20
CA ASN A 878 -7.73 -41.22 34.65
C ASN A 878 -9.16 -41.01 35.21
N LYS A 879 -10.16 -40.87 34.34
CA LYS A 879 -11.58 -40.73 34.71
C LYS A 879 -12.41 -41.97 34.37
N LEU A 880 -11.79 -42.99 33.77
CA LEU A 880 -12.46 -44.22 33.35
C LEU A 880 -12.13 -45.37 34.30
N ALA A 881 -13.12 -46.23 34.56
CA ALA A 881 -12.89 -47.48 35.28
C ALA A 881 -12.03 -48.46 34.46
N THR A 882 -12.24 -48.47 33.15
CA THR A 882 -11.45 -49.27 32.19
C THR A 882 -10.84 -48.31 31.17
N PRO A 883 -9.50 -48.19 31.11
CA PRO A 883 -8.83 -47.34 30.14
C PRO A 883 -9.14 -47.75 28.70
N VAL A 884 -9.16 -46.75 27.81
CA VAL A 884 -9.32 -46.92 26.36
C VAL A 884 -8.02 -46.58 25.63
N ALA A 885 -7.84 -47.15 24.44
CA ALA A 885 -6.66 -46.88 23.61
C ALA A 885 -6.89 -45.65 22.70
N MET A 886 -5.81 -45.05 22.22
CA MET A 886 -5.88 -43.95 21.24
C MET A 886 -6.64 -44.35 19.96
N ARG A 887 -6.58 -45.64 19.59
CA ARG A 887 -7.30 -46.21 18.42
C ARG A 887 -8.82 -46.08 18.52
N ASN A 888 -9.40 -45.99 19.73
CA ASN A 888 -10.82 -45.68 19.90
C ASN A 888 -11.20 -44.31 19.28
N PHE A 889 -10.24 -43.37 19.23
CA PHE A 889 -10.45 -42.02 18.71
C PHE A 889 -10.07 -41.84 17.25
N ARG A 890 -9.35 -42.81 16.68
CA ARG A 890 -8.95 -42.85 15.27
C ARG A 890 -8.22 -41.60 14.74
N PRO A 891 -7.28 -40.96 15.50
CA PRO A 891 -6.52 -39.82 14.99
C PRO A 891 -5.58 -40.24 13.87
N ASN A 892 -5.05 -39.27 13.12
CA ASN A 892 -3.93 -39.44 12.19
C ASN A 892 -2.59 -39.03 12.82
N ILE A 893 -2.57 -37.94 13.60
CA ILE A 893 -1.37 -37.44 14.28
C ILE A 893 -1.64 -37.39 15.78
N VAL A 894 -0.73 -37.96 16.56
CA VAL A 894 -0.72 -37.88 18.03
C VAL A 894 0.50 -37.09 18.48
N VAL A 895 0.30 -36.10 19.34
CA VAL A 895 1.36 -35.24 19.87
C VAL A 895 1.63 -35.56 21.35
N ALA A 896 2.91 -35.66 21.72
CA ALA A 896 3.38 -35.78 23.09
C ALA A 896 4.09 -34.51 23.56
N GLY A 897 4.20 -34.34 24.88
CA GLY A 897 4.91 -33.21 25.50
C GLY A 897 4.09 -31.91 25.61
N CYS A 898 2.77 -31.98 25.50
CA CYS A 898 1.85 -30.87 25.71
C CYS A 898 0.90 -31.13 26.88
N GLU A 899 0.22 -30.08 27.36
CA GLU A 899 -0.82 -30.20 28.39
C GLU A 899 -2.10 -30.86 27.83
N ALA A 900 -2.87 -31.49 28.71
CA ALA A 900 -4.14 -32.12 28.32
C ALA A 900 -5.09 -31.09 27.68
N PHE A 901 -5.58 -31.41 26.48
CA PHE A 901 -6.44 -30.57 25.65
C PHE A 901 -5.84 -29.24 25.18
N GLN A 902 -4.53 -29.04 25.34
CA GLN A 902 -3.87 -27.85 24.81
C GLN A 902 -4.05 -27.71 23.30
N GLU A 903 -4.24 -28.83 22.60
CA GLU A 903 -4.54 -28.83 21.16
C GLU A 903 -5.80 -28.04 20.79
N ASP A 904 -6.77 -27.87 21.69
CA ASP A 904 -8.01 -27.12 21.43
C ASP A 904 -7.77 -25.66 21.01
N ASP A 905 -6.60 -25.11 21.37
CA ASP A 905 -6.22 -23.73 21.09
C ASP A 905 -5.21 -23.61 19.94
N TRP A 906 -4.82 -24.71 19.29
CA TRP A 906 -3.94 -24.66 18.12
C TRP A 906 -4.74 -24.32 16.87
N LEU A 907 -4.64 -23.08 16.38
CA LEU A 907 -5.30 -22.67 15.13
C LEU A 907 -4.51 -23.09 13.89
N HIS A 908 -3.18 -23.02 13.99
CA HIS A 908 -2.26 -23.51 12.98
C HIS A 908 -1.14 -24.32 13.64
N VAL A 909 -0.76 -25.41 13.00
CA VAL A 909 0.28 -26.33 13.44
C VAL A 909 1.32 -26.46 12.32
N ARG A 910 2.59 -26.47 12.68
CA ARG A 910 3.71 -26.71 11.78
C ARG A 910 4.56 -27.86 12.29
N ILE A 911 4.86 -28.80 11.39
CA ILE A 911 5.70 -29.97 11.65
C ILE A 911 6.68 -30.08 10.48
N GLY A 912 7.97 -29.81 10.73
CA GLY A 912 8.94 -29.62 9.64
C GLY A 912 8.50 -28.55 8.64
N GLN A 913 8.32 -28.94 7.38
CA GLN A 913 7.83 -28.06 6.30
C GLN A 913 6.30 -28.06 6.10
N VAL A 914 5.59 -28.93 6.82
CA VAL A 914 4.15 -29.13 6.68
C VAL A 914 3.41 -28.06 7.48
N ASP A 915 2.46 -27.37 6.84
CA ASP A 915 1.57 -26.41 7.47
C ASP A 915 0.16 -27.01 7.56
N ILE A 916 -0.36 -27.13 8.78
CA ILE A 916 -1.66 -27.71 9.10
C ILE A 916 -2.55 -26.62 9.68
N ARG A 917 -3.82 -26.59 9.26
CA ARG A 917 -4.82 -25.65 9.74
C ARG A 917 -5.94 -26.39 10.45
N THR A 918 -6.31 -25.90 11.63
CA THR A 918 -7.48 -26.39 12.35
C THR A 918 -8.76 -25.91 11.67
N VAL A 919 -9.62 -26.86 11.30
CA VAL A 919 -10.95 -26.59 10.74
C VAL A 919 -11.95 -26.48 11.88
N LEU A 920 -12.09 -27.53 12.69
CA LEU A 920 -13.01 -27.59 13.82
C LEU A 920 -12.49 -28.57 14.89
N PRO A 921 -12.90 -28.44 16.17
CA PRO A 921 -12.76 -29.53 17.12
C PRO A 921 -13.47 -30.80 16.64
N CYS A 922 -12.94 -31.96 17.03
CA CYS A 922 -13.47 -33.25 16.67
C CYS A 922 -14.55 -33.71 17.67
N ASN A 923 -15.81 -33.61 17.25
CA ASN A 923 -16.94 -34.14 18.02
C ASN A 923 -16.94 -35.68 18.00
N ARG A 924 -17.13 -36.29 19.17
CA ARG A 924 -17.06 -37.74 19.34
C ARG A 924 -18.44 -38.39 19.26
N CYS A 925 -18.47 -39.60 18.73
CA CYS A 925 -19.68 -40.39 18.53
C CYS A 925 -19.52 -41.82 19.09
N LEU A 926 -20.55 -42.64 18.92
CA LEU A 926 -20.64 -44.02 19.41
C LEU A 926 -19.48 -44.92 19.00
N VAL A 927 -18.78 -44.61 17.90
CA VAL A 927 -17.63 -45.39 17.44
C VAL A 927 -16.54 -45.50 18.51
N THR A 928 -16.39 -44.46 19.35
CA THR A 928 -15.41 -44.48 20.46
C THR A 928 -15.67 -45.58 21.49
N THR A 929 -16.92 -46.06 21.59
CA THR A 929 -17.35 -47.12 22.53
C THR A 929 -17.13 -48.53 22.00
N ILE A 930 -16.69 -48.68 20.75
CA ILE A 930 -16.38 -49.98 20.16
C ILE A 930 -14.94 -50.32 20.54
N ASN A 931 -14.74 -51.46 21.18
CA ASN A 931 -13.40 -51.97 21.45
C ASN A 931 -12.73 -52.37 20.13
N PRO A 932 -11.58 -51.76 19.77
CA PRO A 932 -10.94 -51.98 18.48
C PRO A 932 -10.35 -53.39 18.30
N GLU A 933 -10.15 -54.16 19.38
CA GLU A 933 -9.61 -55.52 19.33
C GLU A 933 -10.69 -56.60 19.26
N THR A 934 -11.87 -56.34 19.84
CA THR A 934 -12.94 -57.35 19.93
C THR A 934 -14.15 -57.03 19.05
N GLY A 935 -14.27 -55.80 18.56
CA GLY A 935 -15.47 -55.34 17.85
C GLY A 935 -16.70 -55.30 18.74
N VAL A 936 -16.57 -55.35 20.07
CA VAL A 936 -17.70 -55.31 21.00
C VAL A 936 -17.98 -53.85 21.39
N LYS A 937 -19.25 -53.43 21.33
CA LYS A 937 -19.70 -52.15 21.87
C LYS A 937 -19.77 -52.22 23.39
N ASP A 938 -19.18 -51.23 24.05
CA ASP A 938 -19.33 -51.05 25.49
C ASP A 938 -20.79 -50.73 25.85
N LYS A 939 -21.38 -51.53 26.74
CA LYS A 939 -22.79 -51.38 27.15
C LYS A 939 -23.02 -50.16 28.04
N ALA A 940 -22.00 -49.71 28.76
CA ALA A 940 -22.06 -48.52 29.61
C ALA A 940 -21.85 -47.22 28.82
N MET A 941 -21.60 -47.31 27.52
CA MET A 941 -21.35 -46.20 26.60
C MET A 941 -20.04 -45.46 26.89
N GLU A 942 -19.07 -46.14 27.50
CA GLU A 942 -17.73 -45.59 27.74
C GLU A 942 -16.85 -45.71 26.48
N PRO A 943 -15.99 -44.72 26.19
CA PRO A 943 -15.66 -43.54 27.02
C PRO A 943 -16.55 -42.32 26.72
N LEU A 944 -17.56 -42.47 25.85
CA LEU A 944 -18.37 -41.37 25.36
C LEU A 944 -19.20 -40.72 26.47
N LYS A 945 -19.72 -41.53 27.40
CA LYS A 945 -20.44 -41.06 28.59
C LYS A 945 -19.54 -40.20 29.48
N THR A 946 -18.35 -40.67 29.81
CA THR A 946 -17.38 -39.88 30.61
C THR A 946 -17.00 -38.60 29.88
N LEU A 947 -16.68 -38.65 28.58
CA LEU A 947 -16.38 -37.44 27.81
C LEU A 947 -17.54 -36.42 27.82
N LYS A 948 -18.80 -36.87 27.73
CA LYS A 948 -19.98 -35.98 27.83
C LYS A 948 -20.07 -35.25 29.17
N SER A 949 -19.52 -35.81 30.24
CA SER A 949 -19.59 -35.17 31.56
C SER A 949 -18.76 -33.88 31.68
N TYR A 950 -17.67 -33.74 30.90
CA TYR A 950 -16.73 -32.63 31.07
C TYR A 950 -16.16 -32.01 29.79
N ARG A 951 -16.42 -32.61 28.61
CA ARG A 951 -15.87 -32.16 27.31
C ARG A 951 -16.94 -31.69 26.33
N LEU A 952 -18.10 -31.26 26.81
CA LEU A 952 -19.05 -30.52 25.97
C LEU A 952 -18.53 -29.10 25.71
N SER A 953 -18.67 -28.62 24.49
CA SER A 953 -18.22 -27.28 24.14
C SER A 953 -19.10 -26.21 24.78
N THR A 954 -18.49 -25.30 25.52
CA THR A 954 -19.13 -24.07 26.02
C THR A 954 -18.81 -22.85 25.14
N LYS A 955 -17.87 -22.97 24.19
CA LYS A 955 -17.47 -21.85 23.32
C LYS A 955 -18.62 -21.47 22.38
N GLU A 956 -19.07 -20.21 22.45
CA GLU A 956 -20.22 -19.68 21.68
C GLU A 956 -20.06 -19.86 20.16
N LYS A 957 -18.82 -19.76 19.64
CA LYS A 957 -18.52 -20.00 18.21
C LYS A 957 -18.85 -21.41 17.71
N TYR A 958 -19.02 -22.37 18.62
CA TYR A 958 -19.34 -23.77 18.31
C TYR A 958 -20.77 -24.17 18.67
N LYS A 959 -21.57 -23.22 19.15
CA LYS A 959 -22.97 -23.42 19.53
C LYS A 959 -23.81 -23.79 18.31
N GLY A 960 -24.58 -24.87 18.42
CA GLY A 960 -25.39 -25.42 17.33
C GLY A 960 -24.59 -26.24 16.30
N LEU A 961 -23.25 -26.28 16.36
CA LEU A 961 -22.43 -27.13 15.49
C LEU A 961 -22.22 -28.52 16.09
N PHE A 962 -21.91 -28.54 17.38
CA PHE A 962 -21.83 -29.74 18.19
C PHE A 962 -23.11 -29.82 19.00
N ALA A 963 -23.83 -30.93 18.89
CA ALA A 963 -24.98 -31.20 19.76
C ALA A 963 -24.48 -31.46 21.20
N GLN A 964 -25.17 -32.28 21.99
CA GLN A 964 -24.61 -32.81 23.25
C GLN A 964 -23.51 -33.88 23.00
N THR A 965 -22.62 -33.61 22.06
CA THR A 965 -21.49 -34.46 21.69
C THR A 965 -20.20 -33.87 22.24
N PRO A 966 -19.38 -34.65 22.95
CA PRO A 966 -18.16 -34.13 23.55
C PRO A 966 -17.04 -33.99 22.51
N LEU A 967 -16.02 -33.19 22.84
CA LEU A 967 -14.89 -32.88 21.99
C LEU A 967 -13.63 -33.61 22.44
N PHE A 968 -12.94 -34.26 21.49
CA PHE A 968 -11.63 -34.87 21.70
C PHE A 968 -10.84 -34.87 20.39
N GLY A 969 -9.76 -34.07 20.36
CA GLY A 969 -8.92 -33.82 19.19
C GLY A 969 -9.46 -32.75 18.23
N LEU A 970 -8.71 -32.49 17.16
CA LEU A 970 -8.95 -31.48 16.13
C LEU A 970 -9.17 -32.15 14.78
N LYS A 971 -10.04 -31.55 13.95
CA LYS A 971 -10.21 -31.84 12.53
C LYS A 971 -9.43 -30.79 11.74
N CYS A 972 -8.53 -31.24 10.85
CA CYS A 972 -7.55 -30.37 10.21
C CYS A 972 -7.50 -30.55 8.69
N GLY A 973 -7.14 -29.47 8.00
CA GLY A 973 -6.72 -29.45 6.60
C GLY A 973 -5.21 -29.21 6.49
N VAL A 974 -4.62 -29.62 5.36
CA VAL A 974 -3.19 -29.44 5.07
C VAL A 974 -3.04 -28.29 4.09
N ASP A 975 -2.38 -27.21 4.52
CA ASP A 975 -2.13 -26.00 3.73
C ASP A 975 -0.82 -26.12 2.91
N ARG A 976 0.13 -26.93 3.38
CA ARG A 976 1.38 -27.25 2.67
C ARG A 976 1.78 -28.69 2.93
N GLU A 977 1.96 -29.47 1.87
CA GLU A 977 2.29 -30.89 1.92
C GLU A 977 3.75 -31.15 2.32
N GLY A 978 4.03 -32.36 2.80
CA GLY A 978 5.38 -32.80 3.14
C GLY A 978 5.42 -34.02 4.04
N VAL A 979 6.62 -34.54 4.25
CA VAL A 979 6.85 -35.72 5.09
C VAL A 979 6.89 -35.32 6.55
N VAL A 980 6.24 -36.12 7.40
CA VAL A 980 6.29 -36.03 8.87
C VAL A 980 6.77 -37.35 9.43
N ARG A 981 7.58 -37.30 10.49
CA ARG A 981 8.14 -38.45 11.19
C ARG A 981 7.77 -38.43 12.67
N VAL A 982 7.71 -39.62 13.26
CA VAL A 982 7.71 -39.75 14.72
C VAL A 982 8.97 -39.07 15.28
N GLY A 983 8.81 -38.27 16.33
CA GLY A 983 9.86 -37.46 16.94
C GLY A 983 9.97 -36.03 16.40
N ASP A 984 9.32 -35.67 15.28
CA ASP A 984 9.37 -34.30 14.75
C ASP A 984 8.77 -33.29 15.74
N THR A 985 9.46 -32.16 15.95
CA THR A 985 8.96 -31.06 16.78
C THR A 985 7.70 -30.44 16.19
N VAL A 986 6.68 -30.26 17.03
CA VAL A 986 5.40 -29.64 16.69
C VAL A 986 5.41 -28.20 17.18
N TYR A 987 5.17 -27.26 16.27
CA TYR A 987 4.96 -25.86 16.59
C TYR A 987 3.50 -25.47 16.37
N ALA A 988 2.90 -24.71 17.28
CA ALA A 988 1.52 -24.23 17.11
C ALA A 988 1.39 -22.73 17.40
N CYS A 989 0.39 -22.09 16.80
CA CYS A 989 -0.01 -20.73 17.15
C CYS A 989 -1.52 -20.67 17.48
N ALA A 990 -1.85 -19.85 18.48
CA ALA A 990 -3.22 -19.58 18.93
C ALA A 990 -3.89 -18.44 18.16
#